data_AF-A0A668T7D9-F1
#
_entry.id   AF-A0A668T7D9-F1
#
_cell.length_a   1.000
_cell.length_b   1.000
_cell.length_c   1.000
_cell.angle_alpha   90.00
_cell.angle_beta   90.00
_cell.angle_gamma   90.00
#
_symmetry.space_group_name_H-M   'P 1'
#
loop_
_entity.id
_entity.type
_entity.pdbx_description
1 polymer ?
#
loop_
_entity_poly.entity_id
_entity_poly.type
_entity_poly.pdbx_seq_one_letter_code
_entity_poly.pdbx_strand_id
1 'polypeptide(L)'
;MLSAVRAARCAIRYLRGIGTSAMDTGYQQANVVVLPNQLADDFHAFCRSNPAPLPLLYRSQSGETSSPPLAQHADIRTDISQYCVYEDGRLVKTVSSLQTYSDAHRSPPGQQAERPGSWSDMVCFYLGCSFGFEGRLKEAGVPVRNVEQGKNVSMYRTAVPCVPAGAFSCPLVVTMRPVPAALLDAAVKVTHLNPLAHGAPVHIGDPALLGIQDLSRPDYGDAVELQPGDVTVFWACGVTAIEAILSSKPPLAFSHSPGCMFLTDIPDSPTSTITPPTEAKPHPELTPLCFQVSQNPLLYSLVSQGTVAKIRQLEVMIGEDPGERGIRALFVQDELLRSCLALSHSSSVAITTGFPTHYMHSPPDETDGPPGAIAMATMLLSLGKQVTMVTDRRALEMNRAIIDEAVRTGVLKAAIPLVTFEDGGPDAARHFLCHHGDPNKPRFDHLVAIERSGRAADGNYYNMRAVNIKHLVDPVDDLFIAAKHIPGIGTTGIGDGGNELGMGKVKEKVQSLMPKGGLIACEVPADHAVTAGVSNWGGYAVACGLYLLHTCPAHLRYLRKGLGLEPVTSTEQLQDWTTNLPSVEKEESFLSTLVQFGIRSGKTGHLAMEVDGLTFHPTHSDMITRLLEVTRGGRGAF
;
A
#
# COMPACT_ATOMS: atom_id res chain seq x y z
N MET A 1 37.49 24.29 25.00
CA MET A 1 37.53 23.92 23.57
C MET A 1 36.09 23.78 23.09
N LEU A 2 35.73 24.44 21.99
CA LEU A 2 34.44 24.21 21.31
C LEU A 2 34.44 22.77 20.78
N SER A 3 33.35 22.01 20.92
CA SER A 3 33.22 20.71 20.25
C SER A 3 33.30 20.91 18.73
N ALA A 4 33.79 19.91 17.97
CA ALA A 4 33.93 20.00 16.52
C ALA A 4 32.61 20.39 15.82
N VAL A 5 31.47 19.91 16.32
CA VAL A 5 30.12 20.28 15.86
C VAL A 5 29.80 21.74 16.11
N ARG A 6 30.11 22.24 17.30
CA ARG A 6 29.87 23.62 17.65
C ARG A 6 30.77 24.54 16.82
N ALA A 7 32.00 24.12 16.53
CA ALA A 7 32.87 24.81 15.58
C ALA A 7 32.31 24.76 14.14
N ALA A 8 31.71 23.65 13.70
CA ALA A 8 31.04 23.54 12.40
C ALA A 8 29.80 24.43 12.31
N ARG A 9 28.89 24.43 13.30
CA ARG A 9 27.76 25.39 13.38
C ARG A 9 28.26 26.84 13.33
N CYS A 10 29.30 27.17 14.09
CA CYS A 10 29.90 28.50 14.04
C CYS A 10 30.56 28.82 12.70
N ALA A 11 31.20 27.86 12.02
CA ALA A 11 31.82 28.05 10.71
C ALA A 11 30.77 28.23 9.59
N ILE A 12 29.64 27.52 9.68
CA ILE A 12 28.47 27.69 8.80
C ILE A 12 27.95 29.14 8.85
N ARG A 13 28.10 29.85 9.97
CA ARG A 13 27.79 31.30 10.06
C ARG A 13 28.63 32.17 9.12
N TYR A 14 29.85 31.73 8.78
CA TYR A 14 30.82 32.51 8.00
C TYR A 14 30.99 32.00 6.55
N LEU A 15 30.62 30.76 6.26
CA LEU A 15 30.69 30.17 4.92
C LEU A 15 29.42 30.50 4.12
N ARG A 16 29.43 31.64 3.43
CA ARG A 16 28.35 32.01 2.51
C ARG A 16 28.34 31.09 1.29
N GLY A 17 27.22 30.41 1.04
CA GLY A 17 26.96 29.71 -0.22
C GLY A 17 27.36 28.23 -0.30
N ILE A 18 27.89 27.63 0.77
CA ILE A 18 28.10 26.18 0.85
C ILE A 18 26.89 25.55 1.54
N GLY A 19 26.13 24.72 0.82
CA GLY A 19 25.03 23.95 1.39
C GLY A 19 25.55 22.98 2.46
N THR A 20 24.82 22.85 3.57
CA THR A 20 25.10 21.86 4.62
C THR A 20 24.98 20.43 4.13
N SER A 21 24.30 20.21 3.00
CA SER A 21 24.23 18.94 2.26
C SER A 21 25.59 18.42 1.79
N ALA A 22 26.59 19.29 1.64
CA ALA A 22 27.93 18.93 1.20
C ALA A 22 28.88 18.54 2.35
N MET A 23 28.45 18.65 3.61
CA MET A 23 29.28 18.34 4.77
C MET A 23 28.88 17.00 5.39
N ASP A 24 29.72 15.99 5.22
CA ASP A 24 29.63 14.73 5.96
C ASP A 24 30.10 14.95 7.41
N THR A 25 29.18 15.43 8.25
CA THR A 25 29.51 15.83 9.62
C THR A 25 29.36 14.69 10.63
N GLY A 26 28.62 13.62 10.29
CA GLY A 26 28.26 12.54 11.23
C GLY A 26 27.18 12.91 12.26
N TYR A 27 26.49 14.04 12.10
CA TYR A 27 25.44 14.52 13.02
C TYR A 27 24.11 14.73 12.30
N GLN A 28 23.02 14.48 13.02
CA GLN A 28 21.66 14.65 12.51
C GLN A 28 21.40 16.12 12.14
N GLN A 29 20.73 16.31 11.02
CA GLN A 29 20.27 17.61 10.54
C GLN A 29 18.75 17.73 10.69
N ALA A 30 18.28 18.96 10.93
CA ALA A 30 16.86 19.28 11.05
C ALA A 30 16.45 20.35 10.04
N ASN A 31 15.30 20.12 9.40
CA ASN A 31 14.54 21.16 8.73
C ASN A 31 13.94 22.09 9.79
N VAL A 32 13.90 23.39 9.52
CA VAL A 32 13.38 24.38 10.48
C VAL A 32 12.25 25.17 9.84
N VAL A 33 11.18 25.34 10.62
CA VAL A 33 10.05 26.22 10.38
C VAL A 33 9.81 27.08 11.61
N VAL A 34 9.54 28.36 11.42
CA VAL A 34 9.23 29.32 12.49
C VAL A 34 7.92 30.01 12.14
N LEU A 35 6.96 29.94 13.06
CA LEU A 35 5.60 30.41 12.88
C LEU A 35 5.15 31.29 14.06
N PRO A 36 4.18 32.20 13.86
CA PRO A 36 3.53 32.91 14.95
C PRO A 36 2.89 31.93 15.94
N ASN A 37 2.95 32.24 17.22
CA ASN A 37 2.48 31.38 18.31
C ASN A 37 1.01 30.98 18.15
N GLN A 38 0.16 31.86 17.62
CA GLN A 38 -1.24 31.57 17.33
C GLN A 38 -1.46 30.39 16.35
N LEU A 39 -0.48 30.06 15.51
CA LEU A 39 -0.54 28.92 14.58
C LEU A 39 0.19 27.67 15.11
N ALA A 40 0.84 27.77 16.28
CA ALA A 40 1.76 26.74 16.75
C ALA A 40 1.05 25.44 17.14
N ASP A 41 -0.13 25.52 17.76
CA ASP A 41 -0.90 24.34 18.13
C ASP A 41 -1.49 23.63 16.91
N ASP A 42 -1.99 24.40 15.94
CA ASP A 42 -2.46 23.89 14.65
C ASP A 42 -1.33 23.18 13.90
N PHE A 43 -0.14 23.80 13.82
CA PHE A 43 1.00 23.19 13.14
C PHE A 43 1.53 21.95 13.87
N HIS A 44 1.49 21.95 15.21
CA HIS A 44 1.84 20.78 16.00
C HIS A 44 0.87 19.61 15.73
N ALA A 45 -0.44 19.88 15.70
CA ALA A 45 -1.44 18.87 15.33
C ALA A 45 -1.27 18.40 13.88
N PHE A 46 -0.90 19.31 12.97
CA PHE A 46 -0.60 18.99 11.57
C PHE A 46 0.62 18.07 11.45
N CYS A 47 1.71 18.32 12.19
CA CYS A 47 2.88 17.44 12.23
C CYS A 47 2.52 16.04 12.76
N ARG A 48 1.74 15.97 13.85
CA ARG A 48 1.29 14.69 14.42
C ARG A 48 0.45 13.88 13.43
N SER A 49 -0.37 14.54 12.63
CA SER A 49 -1.24 13.90 11.63
C SER A 49 -0.50 13.54 10.34
N ASN A 50 0.73 14.04 10.15
CA ASN A 50 1.53 13.83 8.95
C ASN A 50 3.00 13.47 9.32
N PRO A 51 3.22 12.39 10.08
CA PRO A 51 4.51 12.13 10.72
C PRO A 51 5.62 11.79 9.73
N ALA A 52 5.32 11.22 8.57
CA ALA A 52 6.34 10.92 7.56
C ALA A 52 6.95 12.19 6.93
N PRO A 53 6.18 13.15 6.36
CA PRO A 53 6.77 14.39 5.86
C PRO A 53 7.22 15.35 6.97
N LEU A 54 6.59 15.32 8.16
CA LEU A 54 6.83 16.26 9.25
C LEU A 54 7.24 15.57 10.56
N PRO A 55 8.35 14.81 10.59
CA PRO A 55 8.80 14.12 11.80
C PRO A 55 9.28 15.15 12.82
N LEU A 56 8.42 15.53 13.77
CA LEU A 56 8.74 16.56 14.76
C LEU A 56 9.78 16.06 15.77
N LEU A 57 10.95 16.70 15.78
CA LEU A 57 12.01 16.44 16.75
C LEU A 57 11.86 17.32 18.00
N TYR A 58 11.52 18.60 17.78
CA TYR A 58 11.39 19.58 18.87
C TYR A 58 10.48 20.75 18.48
N ARG A 59 9.69 21.23 19.44
CA ARG A 59 8.92 22.47 19.40
C ARG A 59 9.43 23.38 20.53
N SER A 60 9.85 24.59 20.19
CA SER A 60 10.29 25.58 21.17
C SER A 60 9.10 26.20 21.93
N GLN A 61 9.38 26.87 23.05
CA GLN A 61 8.43 27.84 23.59
C GLN A 61 8.37 29.10 22.70
N SER A 62 7.32 29.90 22.86
CA SER A 62 7.22 31.20 22.18
C SER A 62 8.39 32.10 22.58
N GLY A 63 9.08 32.68 21.59
CA GLY A 63 10.25 33.53 21.78
C GLY A 63 11.55 32.81 22.07
N GLU A 64 11.53 31.50 22.29
CA GLU A 64 12.73 30.72 22.56
C GLU A 64 13.59 30.58 21.29
N THR A 65 14.88 30.91 21.41
CA THR A 65 15.86 30.78 20.31
C THR A 65 16.73 29.54 20.41
N SER A 66 16.75 28.92 21.60
CA SER A 66 17.48 27.70 21.89
C SER A 66 16.72 26.45 21.49
N SER A 67 17.43 25.33 21.40
CA SER A 67 16.85 23.99 21.27
C SER A 67 17.64 22.98 22.09
N PRO A 68 17.63 23.08 23.43
CA PRO A 68 18.52 22.30 24.30
C PRO A 68 18.49 20.78 24.05
N PRO A 69 17.35 20.13 23.74
CA PRO A 69 17.33 18.70 23.41
C PRO A 69 18.09 18.33 22.14
N LEU A 70 18.24 19.27 21.19
CA LEU A 70 18.88 19.03 19.90
C LEU A 70 20.31 19.57 19.86
N ALA A 71 20.56 20.72 20.50
CA ALA A 71 21.84 21.38 20.44
C ALA A 71 22.08 22.31 21.64
N GLN A 72 23.23 22.17 22.29
CA GLN A 72 23.64 23.07 23.34
C GLN A 72 24.16 24.40 22.76
N HIS A 73 23.76 25.50 23.39
CA HIS A 73 24.14 26.87 23.01
C HIS A 73 23.76 27.25 21.57
N ALA A 74 22.71 26.65 21.02
CA ALA A 74 22.17 27.02 19.72
C ALA A 74 21.43 28.36 19.79
N ASP A 75 21.55 29.15 18.72
CA ASP A 75 20.70 30.29 18.43
C ASP A 75 20.17 30.16 17.00
N ILE A 76 18.90 29.78 16.90
CA ILE A 76 18.23 29.51 15.62
C ILE A 76 18.13 30.72 14.69
N ARG A 77 18.43 31.93 15.17
CA ARG A 77 18.44 33.14 14.34
C ARG A 77 19.74 33.29 13.55
N THR A 78 20.77 32.53 13.89
CA THR A 78 22.10 32.62 13.26
C THR A 78 22.69 31.27 12.87
N ASP A 79 22.20 30.17 13.41
CA ASP A 79 22.88 28.86 13.31
C ASP A 79 22.51 28.06 12.05
N ILE A 80 21.86 28.72 11.09
CA ILE A 80 21.61 28.27 9.72
C ILE A 80 22.25 29.29 8.77
N SER A 81 22.86 28.82 7.68
CA SER A 81 23.54 29.66 6.68
C SER A 81 22.60 30.57 5.90
N GLN A 82 21.37 30.12 5.62
CA GLN A 82 20.36 30.88 4.89
C GLN A 82 18.94 30.51 5.32
N TYR A 83 18.12 31.54 5.53
CA TYR A 83 16.71 31.45 5.85
C TYR A 83 15.87 32.03 4.71
N CYS A 84 14.66 31.51 4.57
CA CYS A 84 13.59 32.05 3.75
C CYS A 84 12.61 32.83 4.63
N VAL A 85 12.26 34.04 4.21
CA VAL A 85 11.25 34.89 4.87
C VAL A 85 9.97 34.86 4.06
N TYR A 86 8.86 34.54 4.71
CA TYR A 86 7.54 34.52 4.10
C TYR A 86 6.63 35.57 4.73
N GLU A 87 5.96 36.36 3.90
CA GLU A 87 4.94 37.34 4.31
C GLU A 87 3.64 37.01 3.55
N ASP A 88 2.53 36.88 4.27
CA ASP A 88 1.23 36.46 3.74
C ASP A 88 1.29 35.20 2.85
N GLY A 89 2.11 34.24 3.26
CA GLY A 89 2.33 32.98 2.53
C GLY A 89 3.13 33.11 1.23
N ARG A 90 3.89 34.21 1.04
CA ARG A 90 4.75 34.41 -0.13
C ARG A 90 6.19 34.55 0.29
N LEU A 91 7.10 33.84 -0.38
CA LEU A 91 8.54 34.03 -0.20
C LEU A 91 8.92 35.44 -0.66
N VAL A 92 9.36 36.30 0.26
CA VAL A 92 9.71 37.69 -0.04
C VAL A 92 11.21 37.90 -0.21
N LYS A 93 12.03 37.17 0.53
CA LYS A 93 13.51 37.26 0.48
C LYS A 93 14.17 36.09 1.18
N THR A 94 15.46 35.91 0.90
CA THR A 94 16.35 35.07 1.69
C THR A 94 17.32 35.94 2.48
N VAL A 95 17.64 35.52 3.70
CA VAL A 95 18.54 36.25 4.61
C VAL A 95 19.53 35.29 5.27
N SER A 96 20.71 35.77 5.64
CA SER A 96 21.72 34.96 6.34
C SER A 96 21.53 34.94 7.86
N SER A 97 20.61 35.74 8.38
CA SER A 97 20.29 35.78 9.81
C SER A 97 18.89 36.35 10.04
N LEU A 98 18.23 35.88 11.11
CA LEU A 98 16.96 36.40 11.60
C LEU A 98 17.13 37.41 12.76
N GLN A 99 18.36 37.81 13.13
CA GLN A 99 18.58 38.76 14.23
C GLN A 99 17.82 40.08 14.05
N THR A 100 17.69 40.57 12.81
CA THR A 100 16.94 41.80 12.50
C THR A 100 15.45 41.73 12.84
N TYR A 101 14.91 40.54 13.07
CA TYR A 101 13.51 40.30 13.48
C TYR A 101 13.35 40.18 15.00
N SER A 102 14.44 40.28 15.77
CA SER A 102 14.41 40.21 17.23
C SER A 102 14.05 41.54 17.89
N ASP A 103 14.25 42.66 17.20
CA ASP A 103 14.29 44.01 17.79
C ASP A 103 13.07 44.89 17.44
N ALA A 104 11.86 44.32 17.42
CA ALA A 104 10.62 45.10 17.22
C ALA A 104 10.31 46.13 18.35
N HIS A 105 11.21 46.32 19.33
CA HIS A 105 11.11 47.34 20.37
C HIS A 105 11.82 48.67 20.07
N ARG A 106 12.38 48.90 18.87
CA ARG A 106 12.92 50.22 18.47
C ARG A 106 12.19 50.83 17.29
N SER A 107 10.91 51.14 17.46
CA SER A 107 10.30 52.23 16.68
C SER A 107 10.58 53.57 17.38
N PRO A 108 10.89 54.66 16.65
CA PRO A 108 10.88 56.00 17.22
C PRO A 108 9.50 56.30 17.85
N PRO A 109 9.42 57.11 18.93
CA PRO A 109 8.13 57.49 19.49
C PRO A 109 7.31 58.22 18.42
N GLY A 110 6.18 57.66 17.99
CA GLY A 110 5.25 58.34 17.06
C GLY A 110 4.70 57.51 15.88
N GLN A 111 5.18 56.28 15.65
CA GLN A 111 4.57 55.36 14.68
C GLN A 111 4.26 54.00 15.32
N GLN A 112 3.17 53.95 16.08
CA GLN A 112 2.55 52.69 16.52
C GLN A 112 1.65 52.17 15.40
N ALA A 113 2.27 51.54 14.40
CA ALA A 113 1.63 50.42 13.74
C ALA A 113 2.22 49.17 14.37
N GLU A 114 1.39 48.33 14.99
CA GLU A 114 1.77 46.99 15.42
C GLU A 114 2.42 46.29 14.23
N ARG A 115 3.76 46.17 14.22
CA ARG A 115 4.41 45.34 13.21
C ARG A 115 4.15 43.89 13.61
N PRO A 116 3.45 43.10 12.80
CA PRO A 116 3.38 41.66 13.03
C PRO A 116 4.81 41.12 13.03
N GLY A 117 5.15 40.25 14.00
CA GLY A 117 6.41 39.51 13.94
C GLY A 117 7.52 39.88 14.91
N SER A 118 7.19 40.34 16.12
CA SER A 118 8.18 40.31 17.22
C SER A 118 8.60 38.87 17.48
N TRP A 119 9.91 38.61 17.59
CA TRP A 119 10.42 37.26 17.88
C TRP A 119 9.80 36.64 19.15
N SER A 120 9.42 37.46 20.13
CA SER A 120 8.76 37.00 21.37
C SER A 120 7.48 36.17 21.14
N ASP A 121 6.83 36.33 19.99
CA ASP A 121 5.61 35.62 19.59
C ASP A 121 5.87 34.53 18.54
N MET A 122 7.13 34.14 18.32
CA MET A 122 7.50 33.13 17.32
C MET A 122 7.83 31.80 17.98
N VAL A 123 7.38 30.71 17.36
CA VAL A 123 7.65 29.33 17.78
C VAL A 123 8.45 28.62 16.69
N CYS A 124 9.53 27.95 17.09
CA CYS A 124 10.39 27.19 16.21
C CYS A 124 10.05 25.70 16.25
N PHE A 125 9.93 25.10 15.07
CA PHE A 125 9.73 23.68 14.85
C PHE A 125 10.94 23.09 14.14
N TYR A 126 11.52 22.07 14.76
CA TYR A 126 12.62 21.30 14.22
C TYR A 126 12.09 19.96 13.75
N LEU A 127 12.16 19.74 12.45
CA LEU A 127 11.65 18.54 11.80
C LEU A 127 12.84 17.70 11.32
N GLY A 128 12.78 16.40 11.52
CA GLY A 128 13.83 15.50 11.06
C GLY A 128 13.99 15.51 9.55
N CYS A 129 15.19 15.17 9.10
CA CYS A 129 15.60 15.27 7.70
C CYS A 129 16.25 13.97 7.22
N SER A 130 15.95 13.59 5.98
CA SER A 130 16.42 12.37 5.30
C SER A 130 17.90 12.33 4.94
N PHE A 131 18.65 13.43 5.09
CA PHE A 131 20.04 13.50 4.60
C PHE A 131 20.93 12.37 5.16
N GLY A 132 20.61 11.84 6.35
CA GLY A 132 21.31 10.70 6.95
C GLY A 132 21.12 9.34 6.27
N PHE A 133 20.13 9.16 5.38
CA PHE A 133 19.95 7.86 4.72
C PHE A 133 20.75 7.71 3.42
N GLU A 134 21.27 8.76 2.81
CA GLU A 134 22.09 8.63 1.58
C GLU A 134 23.39 7.86 1.85
N GLY A 135 24.02 8.10 3.01
CA GLY A 135 25.13 7.29 3.50
C GLY A 135 24.75 5.81 3.66
N ARG A 136 23.59 5.54 4.26
CA ARG A 136 23.08 4.17 4.45
C ARG A 136 22.75 3.46 3.13
N LEU A 137 22.19 4.18 2.15
CA LEU A 137 21.97 3.66 0.80
C LEU A 137 23.31 3.25 0.16
N LYS A 138 24.32 4.14 0.24
CA LYS A 138 25.65 3.87 -0.29
C LYS A 138 26.35 2.70 0.40
N GLU A 139 26.27 2.61 1.73
CA GLU A 139 26.79 1.48 2.52
C GLU A 139 26.14 0.14 2.14
N ALA A 140 24.84 0.17 1.82
CA ALA A 140 24.11 -0.99 1.31
C ALA A 140 24.33 -1.27 -0.18
N GLY A 141 25.21 -0.52 -0.85
CA GLY A 141 25.50 -0.66 -2.28
C GLY A 141 24.41 -0.12 -3.20
N VAL A 142 23.43 0.63 -2.68
CA VAL A 142 22.40 1.29 -3.48
C VAL A 142 22.95 2.61 -4.05
N PRO A 143 22.98 2.78 -5.38
CA PRO A 143 23.51 4.00 -5.98
C PRO A 143 22.60 5.20 -5.65
N VAL A 144 23.23 6.35 -5.37
CA VAL A 144 22.53 7.60 -5.09
C VAL A 144 22.76 8.54 -6.29
N ARG A 145 21.90 8.40 -7.32
CA ARG A 145 22.11 9.02 -8.64
C ARG A 145 22.30 10.54 -8.61
N ASN A 146 21.59 11.24 -7.73
CA ASN A 146 21.74 12.69 -7.58
C ASN A 146 23.17 13.06 -7.11
N VAL A 147 23.73 12.29 -6.18
CA VAL A 147 25.12 12.48 -5.70
C VAL A 147 26.13 12.15 -6.79
N GLU A 148 25.94 11.04 -7.53
CA GLU A 148 26.79 10.67 -8.67
C GLU A 148 26.82 11.76 -9.76
N GLN A 149 25.69 12.46 -9.95
CA GLN A 149 25.53 13.53 -10.93
C GLN A 149 25.87 14.93 -10.40
N GLY A 150 26.24 15.08 -9.12
CA GLY A 150 26.51 16.39 -8.51
C GLY A 150 25.29 17.32 -8.46
N LYS A 151 24.09 16.75 -8.33
CA LYS A 151 22.80 17.44 -8.38
C LYS A 151 22.08 17.39 -7.03
N ASN A 152 21.26 18.39 -6.74
CA ASN A 152 20.31 18.28 -5.64
C ASN A 152 19.25 17.23 -5.96
N VAL A 153 18.73 16.57 -4.93
CA VAL A 153 17.65 15.57 -5.12
C VAL A 153 16.40 16.21 -5.72
N SER A 154 15.78 15.53 -6.68
CA SER A 154 14.52 15.95 -7.28
C SER A 154 13.39 15.85 -6.26
N MET A 155 12.60 16.92 -6.10
CA MET A 155 11.43 16.94 -5.22
C MET A 155 10.19 17.40 -5.98
N TYR A 156 9.07 16.74 -5.70
CA TYR A 156 7.82 16.95 -6.41
C TYR A 156 6.67 17.18 -5.44
N ARG A 157 5.83 18.14 -5.76
CA ARG A 157 4.51 18.32 -5.19
C ARG A 157 3.60 17.24 -5.77
N THR A 158 2.99 16.45 -4.90
CA THR A 158 2.08 15.37 -5.31
C THR A 158 0.63 15.84 -5.37
N ALA A 159 -0.23 15.04 -5.98
CA ALA A 159 -1.68 15.18 -5.87
C ALA A 159 -2.25 14.61 -4.55
N VAL A 160 -1.40 14.02 -3.70
CA VAL A 160 -1.81 13.43 -2.42
C VAL A 160 -1.90 14.53 -1.36
N PRO A 161 -3.08 14.80 -0.78
CA PRO A 161 -3.21 15.81 0.27
C PRO A 161 -2.66 15.27 1.59
N CYS A 162 -1.99 16.14 2.36
CA CYS A 162 -1.76 15.89 3.78
C CYS A 162 -3.08 15.86 4.55
N VAL A 163 -3.10 15.17 5.70
CA VAL A 163 -4.24 15.20 6.63
C VAL A 163 -4.32 16.61 7.23
N PRO A 164 -5.40 17.38 6.97
CA PRO A 164 -5.49 18.76 7.42
C PRO A 164 -5.61 18.86 8.93
N ALA A 165 -5.10 19.95 9.51
CA ALA A 165 -5.28 20.28 10.93
C ALA A 165 -5.26 21.80 11.12
N GLY A 166 -6.32 22.34 11.72
CA GLY A 166 -6.48 23.77 11.92
C GLY A 166 -6.34 24.56 10.62
N ALA A 167 -5.47 25.57 10.62
CA ALA A 167 -5.18 26.40 9.45
C ALA A 167 -4.37 25.72 8.33
N PHE A 168 -3.84 24.50 8.54
CA PHE A 168 -2.91 23.86 7.60
C PHE A 168 -3.59 22.79 6.74
N SER A 169 -3.47 22.95 5.42
CA SER A 169 -3.91 22.00 4.41
C SER A 169 -3.08 22.19 3.14
N CYS A 170 -2.26 21.20 2.79
CA CYS A 170 -1.34 21.30 1.66
C CYS A 170 -1.08 19.91 1.03
N PRO A 171 -0.57 19.85 -0.21
CA PRO A 171 -0.12 18.61 -0.81
C PRO A 171 1.14 18.08 -0.13
N LEU A 172 1.27 16.75 -0.09
CA LEU A 172 2.51 16.07 0.28
C LEU A 172 3.59 16.38 -0.76
N VAL A 173 4.79 16.72 -0.29
CA VAL A 173 6.00 16.81 -1.12
C VAL A 173 6.85 15.57 -0.91
N VAL A 174 7.36 15.01 -2.00
CA VAL A 174 8.22 13.82 -1.98
C VAL A 174 9.57 14.11 -2.64
N THR A 175 10.62 13.45 -2.15
CA THR A 175 11.89 13.31 -2.89
C THR A 175 11.87 12.04 -3.72
N MET A 176 12.43 12.08 -4.92
CA MET A 176 12.53 10.92 -5.82
C MET A 176 14.00 10.51 -5.97
N ARG A 177 14.29 9.21 -5.89
CA ARG A 177 15.57 8.65 -6.29
C ARG A 177 15.35 7.46 -7.24
N PRO A 178 16.08 7.37 -8.35
CA PRO A 178 16.14 6.15 -9.15
C PRO A 178 16.90 5.07 -8.38
N VAL A 179 16.32 3.88 -8.28
CA VAL A 179 16.92 2.72 -7.60
C VAL A 179 16.84 1.50 -8.53
N PRO A 180 17.95 0.81 -8.81
CA PRO A 180 17.91 -0.44 -9.58
C PRO A 180 16.91 -1.43 -8.99
N ALA A 181 16.07 -2.06 -9.82
CA ALA A 181 15.01 -2.95 -9.35
C ALA A 181 15.50 -4.05 -8.38
N ALA A 182 16.69 -4.60 -8.63
CA ALA A 182 17.32 -5.63 -7.79
C ALA A 182 17.74 -5.14 -6.38
N LEU A 183 17.81 -3.83 -6.17
CA LEU A 183 18.25 -3.20 -4.92
C LEU A 183 17.10 -2.53 -4.14
N LEU A 184 15.85 -2.67 -4.59
CA LEU A 184 14.68 -2.10 -3.92
C LEU A 184 14.53 -2.60 -2.48
N ASP A 185 14.71 -3.90 -2.23
CA ASP A 185 14.67 -4.47 -0.87
C ASP A 185 15.76 -3.89 0.03
N ALA A 186 16.96 -3.69 -0.50
CA ALA A 186 18.06 -3.09 0.26
C ALA A 186 17.73 -1.63 0.63
N ALA A 187 17.26 -0.83 -0.34
CA ALA A 187 16.86 0.55 -0.13
C ALA A 187 15.75 0.69 0.91
N VAL A 188 14.73 -0.18 0.83
CA VAL A 188 13.60 -0.20 1.77
C VAL A 188 14.06 -0.58 3.18
N LYS A 189 14.88 -1.63 3.33
CA LYS A 189 15.36 -2.10 4.64
C LYS A 189 16.19 -1.04 5.37
N VAL A 190 17.10 -0.36 4.68
CA VAL A 190 17.98 0.63 5.33
C VAL A 190 17.28 1.94 5.63
N THR A 191 16.29 2.36 4.82
CA THR A 191 15.57 3.61 5.05
C THR A 191 14.45 3.49 6.08
N HIS A 192 13.86 2.30 6.26
CA HIS A 192 12.83 2.06 7.27
C HIS A 192 13.29 2.31 8.71
N LEU A 193 14.58 2.06 9.00
CA LEU A 193 15.16 2.15 10.35
C LEU A 193 15.18 3.58 10.93
N ASN A 194 14.85 4.60 10.12
CA ASN A 194 14.93 6.00 10.52
C ASN A 194 13.56 6.71 10.42
N PRO A 195 12.55 6.34 11.23
CA PRO A 195 11.21 6.95 11.16
C PRO A 195 11.21 8.46 11.46
N LEU A 196 12.17 8.94 12.27
CA LEU A 196 12.38 10.36 12.55
C LEU A 196 13.11 11.11 11.42
N ALA A 197 13.37 10.47 10.28
CA ALA A 197 13.99 11.06 9.09
C ALA A 197 13.21 10.65 7.83
N HIS A 198 11.88 10.79 7.88
CA HIS A 198 10.89 10.38 6.87
C HIS A 198 10.66 8.86 6.76
N GLY A 199 11.65 8.02 7.07
CA GLY A 199 11.51 6.57 7.20
C GLY A 199 11.41 5.82 5.86
N ALA A 200 10.66 4.73 5.84
CA ALA A 200 10.46 3.90 4.64
C ALA A 200 9.83 4.69 3.47
N PRO A 201 10.06 4.28 2.20
CA PRO A 201 9.43 4.90 1.05
C PRO A 201 7.92 5.03 1.19
N VAL A 202 7.36 6.06 0.58
CA VAL A 202 5.91 6.29 0.51
C VAL A 202 5.32 5.82 -0.82
N HIS A 203 6.16 5.65 -1.85
CA HIS A 203 5.74 5.11 -3.14
C HIS A 203 6.93 4.53 -3.90
N ILE A 204 6.69 3.46 -4.66
CA ILE A 204 7.67 2.79 -5.53
C ILE A 204 6.96 2.39 -6.81
N GLY A 205 7.49 2.84 -7.95
CA GLY A 205 6.89 2.63 -9.27
C GLY A 205 6.44 3.92 -9.91
N ASP A 206 5.36 3.86 -10.68
CA ASP A 206 4.91 4.91 -11.60
C ASP A 206 4.63 6.26 -10.90
N PRO A 207 5.28 7.36 -11.32
CA PRO A 207 5.06 8.70 -10.76
C PRO A 207 3.64 9.23 -10.94
N ALA A 208 2.90 8.81 -11.97
CA ALA A 208 1.56 9.30 -12.25
C ALA A 208 0.56 8.91 -11.15
N LEU A 209 0.83 7.82 -10.41
CA LEU A 209 0.05 7.42 -9.23
C LEU A 209 0.17 8.41 -8.05
N LEU A 210 1.18 9.29 -8.08
CA LEU A 210 1.31 10.44 -7.17
C LEU A 210 0.87 11.76 -7.82
N GLY A 211 0.36 11.74 -9.05
CA GLY A 211 0.02 12.92 -9.83
C GLY A 211 1.21 13.61 -10.51
N ILE A 212 2.38 12.97 -10.54
CA ILE A 212 3.59 13.52 -11.15
C ILE A 212 3.66 13.07 -12.61
N GLN A 213 3.54 14.01 -13.55
CA GLN A 213 3.45 13.72 -15.00
C GLN A 213 4.79 13.81 -15.73
N ASP A 214 5.73 14.61 -15.22
CA ASP A 214 7.01 14.87 -15.89
C ASP A 214 8.15 14.94 -14.86
N LEU A 215 8.98 13.90 -14.83
CA LEU A 215 10.14 13.83 -13.93
C LEU A 215 11.23 14.83 -14.29
N SER A 216 11.29 15.35 -15.53
CA SER A 216 12.31 16.33 -15.93
C SER A 216 12.08 17.73 -15.33
N ARG A 217 10.93 17.95 -14.69
CA ARG A 217 10.51 19.24 -14.14
C ARG A 217 10.17 19.13 -12.64
N PRO A 218 11.16 18.91 -11.77
CA PRO A 218 10.90 18.92 -10.33
C PRO A 218 10.43 20.31 -9.86
N ASP A 219 9.55 20.34 -8.86
CA ASP A 219 9.11 21.58 -8.22
C ASP A 219 10.24 22.21 -7.39
N TYR A 220 11.13 21.37 -6.85
CA TYR A 220 12.33 21.79 -6.13
C TYR A 220 13.52 20.88 -6.43
N GLY A 221 14.74 21.45 -6.35
CA GLY A 221 15.98 20.72 -6.64
C GLY A 221 16.23 20.59 -8.15
N ASP A 222 17.01 19.58 -8.52
CA ASP A 222 17.49 19.40 -9.89
C ASP A 222 16.92 18.10 -10.49
N ALA A 223 16.74 18.05 -11.81
CA ALA A 223 16.27 16.85 -12.51
C ALA A 223 17.38 15.79 -12.57
N VAL A 224 17.09 14.57 -12.11
CA VAL A 224 18.03 13.45 -12.06
C VAL A 224 17.74 12.45 -13.18
N GLU A 225 18.78 12.07 -13.91
CA GLU A 225 18.66 11.07 -14.99
C GLU A 225 18.62 9.64 -14.43
N LEU A 226 17.69 8.84 -14.95
CA LEU A 226 17.55 7.41 -14.63
C LEU A 226 18.48 6.57 -15.51
N GLN A 227 18.96 5.44 -15.00
CA GLN A 227 19.63 4.41 -15.79
C GLN A 227 18.66 3.29 -16.21
N PRO A 228 18.93 2.54 -17.29
CA PRO A 228 18.14 1.36 -17.64
C PRO A 228 18.01 0.38 -16.46
N GLY A 229 16.77 -0.01 -16.13
CA GLY A 229 16.48 -0.89 -15.00
C GLY A 229 16.31 -0.19 -13.64
N ASP A 230 16.50 1.12 -13.56
CA ASP A 230 16.12 1.90 -12.39
C ASP A 230 14.58 2.00 -12.29
N VAL A 231 14.07 1.91 -11.06
CA VAL A 231 12.68 2.17 -10.67
C VAL A 231 12.65 3.44 -9.83
N THR A 232 11.67 4.30 -10.04
CA THR A 232 11.48 5.50 -9.22
C THR A 232 10.97 5.16 -7.83
N VAL A 233 11.70 5.62 -6.82
CA VAL A 233 11.34 5.47 -5.40
C VAL A 233 11.16 6.83 -4.77
N PHE A 234 10.06 7.01 -4.03
CA PHE A 234 9.68 8.27 -3.43
C PHE A 234 9.65 8.18 -1.91
N TRP A 235 10.24 9.16 -1.26
CA TRP A 235 10.19 9.35 0.20
C TRP A 235 9.52 10.68 0.52
N ALA A 236 8.77 10.73 1.61
CA ALA A 236 8.22 11.99 2.12
C ALA A 236 9.35 13.02 2.36
N CYS A 237 9.04 14.30 2.19
CA CYS A 237 10.02 15.37 2.28
C CYS A 237 9.58 16.48 3.24
N GLY A 238 10.53 16.98 4.04
CA GLY A 238 10.32 18.12 4.95
C GLY A 238 9.96 19.43 4.24
N VAL A 239 10.16 19.54 2.93
CA VAL A 239 9.67 20.67 2.10
C VAL A 239 8.14 20.77 2.12
N THR A 240 7.42 19.71 2.51
CA THR A 240 5.99 19.76 2.82
C THR A 240 5.65 20.87 3.83
N ALA A 241 6.57 21.19 4.76
CA ALA A 241 6.39 22.27 5.71
C ALA A 241 6.38 23.66 5.05
N ILE A 242 7.09 23.83 3.92
CA ILE A 242 7.05 25.06 3.12
C ILE A 242 5.68 25.20 2.46
N GLU A 243 5.15 24.13 1.84
CA GLU A 243 3.79 24.13 1.29
C GLU A 243 2.74 24.44 2.36
N ALA A 244 2.93 23.95 3.58
CA ALA A 244 2.08 24.27 4.72
C ALA A 244 2.07 25.79 5.01
N ILE A 245 3.23 26.46 5.01
CA ILE A 245 3.35 27.93 5.17
C ILE A 245 2.63 28.66 4.01
N LEU A 246 2.89 28.25 2.76
CA LEU A 246 2.29 28.90 1.59
C LEU A 246 0.75 28.80 1.61
N SER A 247 0.22 27.66 2.04
CA SER A 247 -1.22 27.40 2.12
C SER A 247 -1.92 28.18 3.24
N SER A 248 -1.31 28.26 4.44
CA SER A 248 -1.93 28.90 5.62
C SER A 248 -1.77 30.41 5.64
N LYS A 249 -0.89 30.96 4.79
CA LYS A 249 -0.67 32.40 4.60
C LYS A 249 -0.44 33.17 5.92
N PRO A 250 0.53 32.75 6.74
CA PRO A 250 0.84 33.49 7.96
C PRO A 250 1.32 34.91 7.60
N PRO A 251 1.03 35.92 8.44
CA PRO A 251 1.48 37.28 8.21
C PRO A 251 3.01 37.38 8.16
N LEU A 252 3.70 36.55 8.95
CA LEU A 252 5.14 36.38 8.89
C LEU A 252 5.50 34.94 9.29
N ALA A 253 6.37 34.30 8.53
CA ALA A 253 6.95 33.01 8.86
C ALA A 253 8.37 32.88 8.33
N PHE A 254 9.12 31.92 8.85
CA PHE A 254 10.46 31.64 8.39
C PHE A 254 10.65 30.14 8.15
N SER A 255 11.51 29.80 7.21
CA SER A 255 12.06 28.46 7.09
C SER A 255 13.56 28.54 6.87
N HIS A 256 14.24 27.42 7.02
CA HIS A 256 15.54 27.27 6.37
C HIS A 256 15.40 27.30 4.84
N SER A 257 16.46 27.71 4.14
CA SER A 257 16.55 27.54 2.68
C SER A 257 16.88 26.07 2.34
N PRO A 258 16.29 25.45 1.29
CA PRO A 258 16.62 24.08 0.92
C PRO A 258 18.14 23.85 0.80
N GLY A 259 18.65 22.79 1.44
CA GLY A 259 20.09 22.48 1.49
C GLY A 259 20.87 23.21 2.60
N CYS A 260 20.23 24.14 3.32
CA CYS A 260 20.80 24.88 4.46
C CYS A 260 20.12 24.44 5.77
N MET A 261 20.30 23.21 6.21
CA MET A 261 19.61 22.66 7.39
C MET A 261 20.29 23.09 8.71
N PHE A 262 19.57 22.95 9.82
CA PHE A 262 20.13 23.13 11.17
C PHE A 262 20.91 21.87 11.58
N LEU A 263 22.17 22.04 12.00
CA LEU A 263 23.02 20.95 12.45
C LEU A 263 22.84 20.70 13.95
N THR A 264 22.40 19.51 14.35
CA THR A 264 22.20 19.15 15.77
C THR A 264 23.50 18.64 16.42
N ASP A 265 23.49 18.47 17.75
CA ASP A 265 24.54 17.76 18.49
C ASP A 265 24.30 16.24 18.57
N ILE A 266 23.21 15.75 17.96
CA ILE A 266 22.81 14.34 17.98
C ILE A 266 23.60 13.60 16.89
N PRO A 267 24.38 12.55 17.22
CA PRO A 267 25.06 11.75 16.20
C PRO A 267 24.08 11.06 15.27
N ASP A 268 24.40 11.00 13.98
CA ASP A 268 23.66 10.21 12.98
C ASP A 268 24.10 8.73 13.05
N SER A 269 23.84 8.09 14.20
CA SER A 269 24.15 6.67 14.45
C SER A 269 22.91 5.79 14.30
N PRO A 270 23.04 4.52 13.85
CA PRO A 270 21.93 3.56 13.73
C PRO A 270 21.13 3.30 15.03
N THR A 271 21.65 3.69 16.19
CA THR A 271 21.01 3.52 17.51
C THR A 271 20.51 4.80 18.16
N SER A 272 20.49 5.94 17.42
CA SER A 272 20.06 7.23 17.97
C SER A 272 18.52 7.32 18.05
N THR A 273 17.93 6.48 18.89
CA THR A 273 16.63 6.73 19.50
C THR A 273 16.86 7.55 20.77
N ILE A 274 15.94 8.44 21.13
CA ILE A 274 15.89 9.12 22.45
C ILE A 274 15.58 8.10 23.59
N THR A 275 15.68 6.80 23.29
CA THR A 275 15.45 5.65 24.17
C THR A 275 16.72 4.80 24.15
N PRO A 276 17.25 4.34 25.30
CA PRO A 276 18.57 3.71 25.38
C PRO A 276 18.65 2.43 24.53
N PRO A 277 19.84 2.10 24.00
CA PRO A 277 20.02 1.01 23.05
C PRO A 277 20.02 -0.33 23.78
N THR A 278 19.01 -1.14 23.55
CA THR A 278 19.21 -2.59 23.52
C THR A 278 19.63 -2.97 22.10
N GLU A 279 20.61 -3.86 21.99
CA GLU A 279 21.04 -4.50 20.75
C GLU A 279 19.87 -5.28 20.10
N ALA A 280 18.91 -4.58 19.51
CA ALA A 280 17.73 -5.19 18.93
C ALA A 280 18.03 -5.53 17.47
N LYS A 281 18.20 -6.83 17.18
CA LYS A 281 18.03 -7.34 15.81
C LYS A 281 16.73 -6.77 15.23
N PRO A 282 16.68 -6.41 13.93
CA PRO A 282 15.46 -5.87 13.33
C PRO A 282 14.28 -6.79 13.62
N HIS A 283 13.24 -6.26 14.26
CA HIS A 283 12.06 -7.05 14.59
C HIS A 283 11.34 -7.45 13.29
N PRO A 284 11.10 -8.75 13.01
CA PRO A 284 10.49 -9.19 11.76
C PRO A 284 9.13 -8.54 11.46
N GLU A 285 8.35 -8.22 12.51
CA GLU A 285 7.05 -7.55 12.36
C GLU A 285 7.15 -6.09 11.88
N LEU A 286 8.33 -5.46 11.98
CA LEU A 286 8.54 -4.09 11.53
C LEU A 286 9.32 -4.00 10.22
N THR A 287 10.19 -4.97 9.95
CA THR A 287 11.10 -4.93 8.80
C THR A 287 10.35 -5.13 7.48
N PRO A 288 10.29 -4.12 6.60
CA PRO A 288 9.55 -4.23 5.34
C PRO A 288 10.34 -5.00 4.27
N LEU A 289 9.59 -5.71 3.42
CA LEU A 289 10.02 -6.31 2.15
C LEU A 289 9.23 -5.66 1.02
N CYS A 290 9.83 -5.60 -0.17
CA CYS A 290 9.27 -4.98 -1.35
C CYS A 290 8.79 -6.04 -2.36
N PHE A 291 7.55 -5.92 -2.83
CA PHE A 291 6.98 -6.81 -3.82
C PHE A 291 6.35 -6.03 -4.96
N GLN A 292 6.60 -6.48 -6.18
CA GLN A 292 5.89 -5.95 -7.33
C GLN A 292 4.44 -6.44 -7.35
N VAL A 293 3.52 -5.50 -7.50
CA VAL A 293 2.07 -5.71 -7.48
C VAL A 293 1.46 -5.54 -8.87
N SER A 294 1.93 -4.58 -9.66
CA SER A 294 1.48 -4.38 -11.05
C SER A 294 2.64 -3.99 -11.96
N GLN A 295 2.51 -4.32 -13.25
CA GLN A 295 3.42 -3.90 -14.32
C GLN A 295 2.91 -2.64 -15.06
N ASN A 296 1.59 -2.42 -15.10
CA ASN A 296 0.98 -1.33 -15.86
C ASN A 296 -0.26 -0.76 -15.15
N PRO A 297 -0.12 0.39 -14.46
CA PRO A 297 1.14 1.09 -14.19
C PRO A 297 2.05 0.28 -13.27
N LEU A 298 3.37 0.50 -13.38
CA LEU A 298 4.35 -0.16 -12.51
C LEU A 298 4.07 0.21 -11.05
N LEU A 299 3.84 -0.78 -10.18
CA LEU A 299 3.58 -0.55 -8.77
C LEU A 299 4.23 -1.63 -7.92
N TYR A 300 4.92 -1.20 -6.88
CA TYR A 300 5.37 -2.07 -5.79
C TYR A 300 4.66 -1.74 -4.49
N SER A 301 4.64 -2.70 -3.57
CA SER A 301 4.13 -2.52 -2.21
C SER A 301 5.10 -3.07 -1.17
N LEU A 302 4.92 -2.58 0.06
CA LEU A 302 5.72 -2.95 1.22
C LEU A 302 4.88 -3.72 2.23
N VAL A 303 5.47 -4.75 2.83
CA VAL A 303 4.84 -5.57 3.88
C VAL A 303 5.92 -6.10 4.82
N SER A 304 5.61 -6.26 6.10
CA SER A 304 6.59 -6.76 7.07
C SER A 304 6.98 -8.21 6.81
N GLN A 305 8.21 -8.59 7.19
CA GLN A 305 8.68 -9.98 7.10
C GLN A 305 7.78 -10.94 7.88
N GLY A 306 7.27 -10.54 9.06
CA GLY A 306 6.34 -11.32 9.87
C GLY A 306 5.03 -11.61 9.14
N THR A 307 4.42 -10.59 8.54
CA THR A 307 3.19 -10.75 7.75
C THR A 307 3.42 -11.61 6.51
N VAL A 308 4.56 -11.44 5.80
CA VAL A 308 4.93 -12.29 4.66
C VAL A 308 5.03 -13.76 5.06
N ALA A 309 5.68 -14.05 6.20
CA ALA A 309 5.82 -15.42 6.69
C ALA A 309 4.46 -16.06 6.98
N LYS A 310 3.53 -15.32 7.60
CA LYS A 310 2.16 -15.81 7.85
C LYS A 310 1.41 -16.07 6.56
N ILE A 311 1.45 -15.16 5.58
CA ILE A 311 0.75 -15.36 4.29
C ILE A 311 1.33 -16.55 3.53
N ARG A 312 2.65 -16.73 3.51
CA ARG A 312 3.29 -17.93 2.92
C ARG A 312 2.87 -19.20 3.64
N GLN A 313 2.68 -19.15 4.96
CA GLN A 313 2.16 -20.30 5.71
C GLN A 313 0.71 -20.62 5.30
N LEU A 314 -0.16 -19.62 5.10
CA LEU A 314 -1.49 -19.83 4.54
C LEU A 314 -1.41 -20.45 3.14
N GLU A 315 -0.52 -19.95 2.28
CA GLU A 315 -0.31 -20.46 0.91
C GLU A 315 0.10 -21.93 0.88
N VAL A 316 0.96 -22.35 1.81
CA VAL A 316 1.35 -23.76 1.96
C VAL A 316 0.18 -24.63 2.44
N MET A 317 -0.63 -24.14 3.39
CA MET A 317 -1.77 -24.88 3.93
C MET A 317 -2.83 -25.15 2.85
N ILE A 318 -3.20 -24.13 2.07
CA ILE A 318 -4.21 -24.30 1.01
C ILE A 318 -3.72 -25.20 -0.14
N GLY A 319 -2.40 -25.37 -0.29
CA GLY A 319 -1.79 -26.33 -1.22
C GLY A 319 -1.82 -27.79 -0.74
N GLU A 320 -2.44 -28.09 0.40
CA GLU A 320 -2.78 -29.45 0.76
C GLU A 320 -3.74 -30.06 -0.27
N ASP A 321 -3.50 -31.33 -0.63
CA ASP A 321 -4.19 -31.99 -1.73
C ASP A 321 -4.79 -33.33 -1.29
N PRO A 322 -5.75 -33.32 -0.36
CA PRO A 322 -6.42 -34.55 0.08
C PRO A 322 -7.27 -35.18 -1.04
N GLY A 323 -7.59 -34.42 -2.09
CA GLY A 323 -8.26 -34.92 -3.28
C GLY A 323 -7.36 -35.70 -4.24
N GLU A 324 -6.04 -35.70 -3.99
CA GLU A 324 -4.99 -36.27 -4.83
C GLU A 324 -5.05 -35.80 -6.30
N ARG A 325 -5.34 -34.50 -6.51
CA ARG A 325 -5.48 -33.90 -7.85
C ARG A 325 -4.13 -33.66 -8.54
N GLY A 326 -3.04 -33.55 -7.78
CA GLY A 326 -1.71 -33.17 -8.26
C GLY A 326 -1.45 -31.66 -8.18
N ILE A 327 -2.30 -30.89 -7.50
CA ILE A 327 -2.29 -29.42 -7.52
C ILE A 327 -0.98 -28.82 -7.01
N ARG A 328 -0.29 -29.50 -6.09
CA ARG A 328 1.03 -29.11 -5.56
C ARG A 328 2.07 -28.91 -6.66
N ALA A 329 1.92 -29.61 -7.78
CA ALA A 329 2.83 -29.47 -8.91
C ALA A 329 2.65 -28.13 -9.65
N LEU A 330 1.45 -27.55 -9.58
CA LEU A 330 1.13 -26.26 -10.20
C LEU A 330 1.59 -25.06 -9.37
N PHE A 331 1.88 -25.27 -8.08
CA PHE A 331 2.29 -24.23 -7.14
C PHE A 331 3.36 -23.27 -7.71
N VAL A 332 3.10 -21.98 -7.51
CA VAL A 332 4.04 -20.89 -7.74
C VAL A 332 4.05 -20.06 -6.46
N GLN A 333 5.24 -19.85 -5.92
CA GLN A 333 5.41 -19.16 -4.64
C GLN A 333 4.97 -17.69 -4.72
N ASP A 334 4.34 -17.21 -3.65
CA ASP A 334 3.91 -15.83 -3.44
C ASP A 334 2.77 -15.35 -4.36
N GLU A 335 2.09 -16.24 -5.08
CA GLU A 335 0.90 -15.88 -5.86
C GLU A 335 -0.24 -15.40 -4.95
N LEU A 336 -0.44 -16.05 -3.79
CA LEU A 336 -1.38 -15.61 -2.77
C LEU A 336 -0.97 -14.24 -2.21
N LEU A 337 0.31 -14.07 -1.87
CA LEU A 337 0.83 -12.81 -1.34
C LEU A 337 0.62 -11.65 -2.32
N ARG A 338 0.99 -11.85 -3.59
CA ARG A 338 0.84 -10.81 -4.62
C ARG A 338 -0.62 -10.51 -4.92
N SER A 339 -1.49 -11.53 -4.95
CA SER A 339 -2.94 -11.34 -5.05
C SER A 339 -3.49 -10.50 -3.89
N CYS A 340 -3.14 -10.84 -2.64
CA CYS A 340 -3.56 -10.07 -1.47
C CYS A 340 -3.03 -8.62 -1.50
N LEU A 341 -1.80 -8.40 -1.94
CA LEU A 341 -1.24 -7.06 -2.12
C LEU A 341 -1.98 -6.29 -3.22
N ALA A 342 -2.26 -6.88 -4.38
CA ALA A 342 -3.03 -6.20 -5.44
C ALA A 342 -4.42 -5.79 -4.95
N LEU A 343 -5.12 -6.71 -4.27
CA LEU A 343 -6.42 -6.45 -3.67
C LEU A 343 -6.37 -5.41 -2.55
N SER A 344 -5.27 -5.32 -1.78
CA SER A 344 -5.15 -4.31 -0.71
C SER A 344 -5.06 -2.88 -1.25
N HIS A 345 -4.45 -2.69 -2.43
CA HIS A 345 -4.41 -1.40 -3.15
C HIS A 345 -5.70 -1.07 -3.92
N SER A 346 -6.54 -2.07 -4.18
CA SER A 346 -7.77 -1.92 -4.97
C SER A 346 -8.90 -1.26 -4.17
N SER A 347 -9.65 -0.36 -4.81
CA SER A 347 -10.87 0.26 -4.26
C SER A 347 -12.15 -0.41 -4.78
N SER A 348 -12.13 -0.96 -6.00
CA SER A 348 -13.25 -1.63 -6.65
C SER A 348 -12.83 -3.00 -7.20
N VAL A 349 -13.55 -4.07 -6.82
CA VAL A 349 -13.22 -5.45 -7.17
C VAL A 349 -14.43 -6.14 -7.80
N ALA A 350 -14.23 -6.78 -8.96
CA ALA A 350 -15.22 -7.70 -9.54
C ALA A 350 -14.82 -9.15 -9.25
N ILE A 351 -15.74 -9.94 -8.69
CA ILE A 351 -15.52 -11.36 -8.36
C ILE A 351 -16.44 -12.20 -9.23
N THR A 352 -15.90 -13.24 -9.88
CA THR A 352 -16.67 -14.22 -10.62
C THR A 352 -16.36 -15.63 -10.11
N THR A 353 -17.39 -16.47 -10.08
CA THR A 353 -17.33 -17.86 -9.66
C THR A 353 -18.46 -18.63 -10.33
N GLY A 354 -18.30 -19.94 -10.46
CA GLY A 354 -19.30 -20.82 -11.02
C GLY A 354 -18.69 -21.73 -12.07
N PHE A 355 -18.84 -23.03 -11.82
CA PHE A 355 -18.30 -24.07 -12.65
C PHE A 355 -19.35 -25.18 -12.85
N PRO A 356 -19.90 -25.31 -14.06
CA PRO A 356 -20.85 -26.37 -14.38
C PRO A 356 -20.16 -27.73 -14.52
N THR A 357 -20.31 -28.62 -13.53
CA THR A 357 -19.72 -29.98 -13.57
C THR A 357 -20.71 -31.07 -13.92
N HIS A 358 -21.99 -30.90 -13.55
CA HIS A 358 -23.05 -31.90 -13.71
C HIS A 358 -24.15 -31.41 -14.65
N TYR A 359 -23.85 -31.35 -15.95
CA TYR A 359 -24.78 -30.86 -17.00
C TYR A 359 -26.12 -31.61 -17.10
N MET A 360 -26.28 -32.75 -16.44
CA MET A 360 -27.54 -33.52 -16.35
C MET A 360 -28.41 -33.13 -15.15
N HIS A 361 -27.91 -32.27 -14.26
CA HIS A 361 -28.63 -31.73 -13.11
C HIS A 361 -29.00 -30.25 -13.31
N SER A 362 -30.00 -29.79 -12.57
CA SER A 362 -30.42 -28.40 -12.54
C SER A 362 -30.50 -27.96 -11.07
N PRO A 363 -29.62 -27.05 -10.60
CA PRO A 363 -28.53 -26.42 -11.34
C PRO A 363 -27.38 -27.42 -11.67
N PRO A 364 -26.58 -27.16 -12.73
CA PRO A 364 -25.38 -27.93 -13.06
C PRO A 364 -24.12 -27.47 -12.28
N ASP A 365 -24.22 -26.34 -11.58
CA ASP A 365 -23.15 -25.68 -10.83
C ASP A 365 -22.72 -26.49 -9.60
N GLU A 366 -21.48 -26.27 -9.16
CA GLU A 366 -20.88 -27.00 -8.04
C GLU A 366 -20.68 -26.18 -6.76
N THR A 367 -20.36 -26.88 -5.67
CA THR A 367 -20.14 -26.30 -4.34
C THR A 367 -18.76 -25.66 -4.15
N ASP A 368 -17.79 -25.93 -5.02
CA ASP A 368 -16.49 -25.25 -4.98
C ASP A 368 -16.55 -23.91 -5.72
N GLY A 369 -15.93 -22.88 -5.15
CA GLY A 369 -15.94 -21.51 -5.65
C GLY A 369 -16.81 -20.53 -4.85
N PRO A 370 -18.15 -20.70 -4.83
CA PRO A 370 -19.04 -19.72 -4.22
C PRO A 370 -18.72 -19.40 -2.77
N PRO A 371 -18.43 -20.37 -1.88
CA PRO A 371 -18.09 -20.04 -0.50
C PRO A 371 -16.80 -19.21 -0.35
N GLY A 372 -15.74 -19.54 -1.09
CA GLY A 372 -14.52 -18.75 -1.14
C GLY A 372 -14.75 -17.35 -1.71
N ALA A 373 -15.60 -17.21 -2.73
CA ALA A 373 -16.00 -15.94 -3.31
C ALA A 373 -16.70 -15.05 -2.27
N ILE A 374 -17.64 -15.61 -1.52
CA ILE A 374 -18.38 -14.90 -0.46
C ILE A 374 -17.46 -14.52 0.70
N ALA A 375 -16.52 -15.38 1.11
CA ALA A 375 -15.54 -15.04 2.15
C ALA A 375 -14.66 -13.84 1.74
N MET A 376 -14.19 -13.81 0.49
CA MET A 376 -13.45 -12.65 -0.05
C MET A 376 -14.32 -11.39 -0.08
N ALA A 377 -15.55 -11.50 -0.61
CA ALA A 377 -16.51 -10.41 -0.67
C ALA A 377 -16.77 -9.79 0.71
N THR A 378 -17.03 -10.62 1.72
CA THR A 378 -17.29 -10.21 3.11
C THR A 378 -16.10 -9.44 3.70
N MET A 379 -14.87 -9.94 3.51
CA MET A 379 -13.67 -9.24 3.97
C MET A 379 -13.45 -7.92 3.22
N LEU A 380 -13.54 -7.92 1.89
CA LEU A 380 -13.36 -6.71 1.07
C LEU A 380 -14.35 -5.60 1.45
N LEU A 381 -15.63 -5.94 1.66
CA LEU A 381 -16.64 -5.00 2.14
C LEU A 381 -16.31 -4.43 3.53
N SER A 382 -15.83 -5.28 4.45
CA SER A 382 -15.41 -4.87 5.81
C SER A 382 -14.19 -3.93 5.79
N LEU A 383 -13.34 -4.06 4.77
CA LEU A 383 -12.22 -3.16 4.48
C LEU A 383 -12.64 -1.88 3.74
N GLY A 384 -13.95 -1.68 3.51
CA GLY A 384 -14.51 -0.49 2.86
C GLY A 384 -14.37 -0.47 1.34
N LYS A 385 -14.10 -1.62 0.70
CA LYS A 385 -13.95 -1.74 -0.76
C LYS A 385 -15.30 -1.98 -1.42
N GLN A 386 -15.42 -1.54 -2.67
CA GLN A 386 -16.58 -1.84 -3.50
C GLN A 386 -16.41 -3.22 -4.13
N VAL A 387 -17.44 -4.05 -4.02
CA VAL A 387 -17.44 -5.41 -4.57
C VAL A 387 -18.60 -5.54 -5.55
N THR A 388 -18.37 -6.20 -6.68
CA THR A 388 -19.41 -6.60 -7.65
C THR A 388 -19.23 -8.07 -7.97
N MET A 389 -20.31 -8.84 -7.97
CA MET A 389 -20.29 -10.23 -8.43
C MET A 389 -20.70 -10.32 -9.90
N VAL A 390 -19.95 -11.11 -10.67
CA VAL A 390 -20.23 -11.40 -12.08
C VAL A 390 -20.56 -12.88 -12.23
N THR A 391 -21.73 -13.18 -12.80
CA THR A 391 -22.25 -14.53 -12.97
C THR A 391 -22.74 -14.77 -14.40
N ASP A 392 -22.86 -16.04 -14.78
CA ASP A 392 -23.59 -16.42 -15.98
C ASP A 392 -25.05 -15.98 -15.91
N ARG A 393 -25.62 -15.57 -17.04
CA ARG A 393 -27.02 -15.23 -17.23
C ARG A 393 -27.93 -16.37 -16.82
N ARG A 394 -27.55 -17.62 -17.11
CA ARG A 394 -28.27 -18.84 -16.69
C ARG A 394 -28.42 -18.94 -15.18
N ALA A 395 -27.39 -18.53 -14.43
CA ALA A 395 -27.32 -18.66 -12.98
C ALA A 395 -27.78 -17.38 -12.23
N LEU A 396 -28.13 -16.31 -12.93
CA LEU A 396 -28.39 -14.99 -12.35
C LEU A 396 -29.44 -15.01 -11.23
N GLU A 397 -30.61 -15.59 -11.48
CA GLU A 397 -31.71 -15.61 -10.49
C GLU A 397 -31.39 -16.49 -9.29
N MET A 398 -30.74 -17.64 -9.52
CA MET A 398 -30.30 -18.53 -8.45
C MET A 398 -29.25 -17.86 -7.58
N ASN A 399 -28.21 -17.28 -8.19
CA ASN A 399 -27.13 -16.62 -7.46
C ASN A 399 -27.61 -15.37 -6.74
N ARG A 400 -28.62 -14.66 -7.27
CA ARG A 400 -29.29 -13.57 -6.54
C ARG A 400 -29.95 -14.09 -5.26
N ALA A 401 -30.73 -15.15 -5.36
CA ALA A 401 -31.40 -15.75 -4.20
C ALA A 401 -30.40 -16.29 -3.16
N ILE A 402 -29.27 -16.87 -3.61
CA ILE A 402 -28.19 -17.33 -2.72
C ILE A 402 -27.53 -16.16 -2.00
N ILE A 403 -27.26 -15.05 -2.70
CA ILE A 403 -26.69 -13.83 -2.08
C ILE A 403 -27.68 -13.22 -1.08
N ASP A 404 -28.95 -13.11 -1.44
CA ASP A 404 -30.00 -12.61 -0.53
C ASP A 404 -30.10 -13.46 0.73
N GLU A 405 -30.01 -14.78 0.59
CA GLU A 405 -29.99 -15.72 1.70
C GLU A 405 -28.72 -15.59 2.56
N ALA A 406 -27.55 -15.38 1.95
CA ALA A 406 -26.31 -15.12 2.68
C ALA A 406 -26.36 -13.83 3.50
N VAL A 407 -27.05 -12.79 2.99
CA VAL A 407 -27.31 -11.56 3.76
C VAL A 407 -28.28 -11.85 4.90
N ARG A 408 -29.36 -12.60 4.63
CA ARG A 408 -30.38 -12.95 5.63
C ARG A 408 -29.81 -13.76 6.79
N THR A 409 -28.86 -14.67 6.52
CA THR A 409 -28.21 -15.52 7.53
C THR A 409 -27.02 -14.85 8.21
N GLY A 410 -26.59 -13.67 7.74
CA GLY A 410 -25.45 -12.94 8.29
C GLY A 410 -24.08 -13.47 7.88
N VAL A 411 -24.02 -14.39 6.90
CA VAL A 411 -22.78 -14.81 6.25
C VAL A 411 -22.15 -13.63 5.51
N LEU A 412 -23.00 -12.86 4.81
CA LEU A 412 -22.63 -11.65 4.09
C LEU A 412 -23.24 -10.42 4.77
N LYS A 413 -22.42 -9.40 5.04
CA LYS A 413 -22.86 -8.21 5.82
C LYS A 413 -23.85 -7.31 5.08
N ALA A 414 -23.75 -7.25 3.75
CA ALA A 414 -24.56 -6.37 2.92
C ALA A 414 -24.74 -6.99 1.53
N ALA A 415 -25.84 -6.65 0.86
CA ALA A 415 -26.07 -7.06 -0.51
C ALA A 415 -24.96 -6.56 -1.44
N ILE A 416 -24.54 -7.40 -2.38
CA ILE A 416 -23.53 -7.09 -3.39
C ILE A 416 -24.22 -6.97 -4.75
N PRO A 417 -23.88 -5.97 -5.58
CA PRO A 417 -24.32 -5.91 -6.97
C PRO A 417 -23.97 -7.22 -7.71
N LEU A 418 -24.99 -7.90 -8.22
CA LEU A 418 -24.84 -9.09 -9.06
C LEU A 418 -25.16 -8.72 -10.51
N VAL A 419 -24.21 -8.91 -11.41
CA VAL A 419 -24.33 -8.55 -12.83
C VAL A 419 -23.94 -9.71 -13.73
N THR A 420 -24.35 -9.63 -14.98
CA THR A 420 -23.93 -10.55 -16.05
C THR A 420 -23.01 -9.81 -17.03
N PHE A 421 -22.20 -10.56 -17.76
CA PHE A 421 -21.48 -10.07 -18.92
C PHE A 421 -22.04 -10.75 -20.17
N GLU A 422 -22.44 -9.96 -21.16
CA GLU A 422 -22.92 -10.44 -22.44
C GLU A 422 -21.93 -10.05 -23.53
N ASP A 423 -21.61 -10.98 -24.42
CA ASP A 423 -20.82 -10.67 -25.61
C ASP A 423 -21.67 -9.88 -26.61
N GLY A 424 -21.52 -8.56 -26.53
CA GLY A 424 -22.11 -7.60 -27.47
C GLY A 424 -21.20 -7.24 -28.64
N GLY A 425 -20.12 -8.00 -28.87
CA GLY A 425 -19.11 -7.74 -29.90
C GLY A 425 -17.76 -7.27 -29.35
N PRO A 426 -16.82 -6.88 -30.23
CA PRO A 426 -15.39 -6.72 -29.90
C PRO A 426 -15.07 -5.75 -28.76
N ASP A 427 -15.93 -4.76 -28.53
CA ASP A 427 -15.75 -3.71 -27.52
C ASP A 427 -16.53 -3.96 -26.23
N ALA A 428 -17.31 -5.04 -26.13
CA ALA A 428 -18.21 -5.29 -25.00
C ALA A 428 -17.46 -5.37 -23.67
N ALA A 429 -16.35 -6.12 -23.63
CA ALA A 429 -15.51 -6.25 -22.43
C ALA A 429 -14.93 -4.90 -21.99
N ARG A 430 -14.46 -4.08 -22.94
CA ARG A 430 -13.95 -2.73 -22.63
C ARG A 430 -15.03 -1.83 -22.05
N HIS A 431 -16.24 -1.84 -22.60
CA HIS A 431 -17.36 -1.06 -22.05
C HIS A 431 -17.82 -1.58 -20.68
N PHE A 432 -17.70 -2.89 -20.44
CA PHE A 432 -17.96 -3.46 -19.13
C PHE A 432 -16.93 -3.00 -18.11
N LEU A 433 -15.64 -2.98 -18.47
CA LEU A 433 -14.54 -2.66 -17.56
C LEU A 433 -14.31 -1.16 -17.37
N CYS A 434 -14.77 -0.31 -18.28
CA CYS A 434 -14.43 1.12 -18.29
C CYS A 434 -15.68 2.00 -18.39
N HIS A 435 -15.67 3.14 -17.70
CA HIS A 435 -16.74 4.13 -17.82
C HIS A 435 -16.80 4.67 -19.26
N HIS A 436 -17.93 4.45 -19.93
CA HIS A 436 -18.13 4.79 -21.34
C HIS A 436 -17.07 4.18 -22.29
N GLY A 437 -16.44 3.06 -21.89
CA GLY A 437 -15.37 2.43 -22.65
C GLY A 437 -14.01 3.13 -22.58
N ASP A 438 -13.84 4.22 -21.82
CA ASP A 438 -12.56 4.94 -21.73
C ASP A 438 -11.52 4.15 -20.91
N PRO A 439 -10.44 3.62 -21.51
CA PRO A 439 -9.45 2.80 -20.80
C PRO A 439 -8.69 3.57 -19.70
N ASN A 440 -8.76 4.90 -19.67
CA ASN A 440 -8.18 5.71 -18.58
C ASN A 440 -9.12 5.84 -17.37
N LYS A 441 -10.34 5.30 -17.46
CA LYS A 441 -11.37 5.35 -16.42
C LYS A 441 -11.92 3.96 -16.14
N PRO A 442 -11.10 3.04 -15.62
CA PRO A 442 -11.56 1.71 -15.23
C PRO A 442 -12.65 1.81 -14.14
N ARG A 443 -13.61 0.88 -14.20
CA ARG A 443 -14.69 0.69 -13.22
C ARG A 443 -14.25 -0.20 -12.05
N PHE A 444 -13.26 -1.04 -12.31
CA PHE A 444 -12.71 -2.01 -11.38
C PHE A 444 -11.20 -1.88 -11.38
N ASP A 445 -10.58 -1.97 -10.21
CA ASP A 445 -9.13 -2.00 -10.07
C ASP A 445 -8.61 -3.43 -10.13
N HIS A 446 -9.46 -4.42 -9.82
CA HIS A 446 -9.07 -5.83 -9.83
C HIS A 446 -10.24 -6.76 -10.20
N LEU A 447 -9.94 -7.81 -10.97
CA LEU A 447 -10.87 -8.90 -11.28
C LEU A 447 -10.40 -10.18 -10.59
N VAL A 448 -11.31 -10.91 -9.96
CA VAL A 448 -11.03 -12.19 -9.31
C VAL A 448 -11.91 -13.27 -9.92
N ALA A 449 -11.30 -14.34 -10.41
CA ALA A 449 -11.97 -15.58 -10.79
C ALA A 449 -11.63 -16.64 -9.74
N ILE A 450 -12.64 -17.29 -9.18
CA ILE A 450 -12.48 -18.40 -8.23
C ILE A 450 -13.40 -19.54 -8.62
N GLU A 451 -12.84 -20.70 -8.95
CA GLU A 451 -13.58 -21.82 -9.52
C GLU A 451 -14.52 -21.37 -10.63
N ARG A 452 -13.97 -20.58 -11.55
CA ARG A 452 -14.68 -20.12 -12.75
C ARG A 452 -14.13 -20.91 -13.92
N SER A 453 -14.97 -21.57 -14.70
CA SER A 453 -14.51 -22.30 -15.89
C SER A 453 -13.73 -21.37 -16.84
N GLY A 454 -12.54 -21.82 -17.26
CA GLY A 454 -11.65 -21.09 -18.15
C GLY A 454 -11.70 -21.61 -19.59
N ARG A 455 -11.56 -20.70 -20.55
CA ARG A 455 -11.51 -21.04 -21.98
C ARG A 455 -10.23 -21.82 -22.30
N ALA A 456 -10.35 -22.99 -22.93
CA ALA A 456 -9.23 -23.77 -23.44
C ALA A 456 -8.70 -23.25 -24.79
N ALA A 457 -7.58 -23.80 -25.26
CA ALA A 457 -6.89 -23.35 -26.47
C ALA A 457 -7.75 -23.38 -27.77
N ASP A 458 -8.75 -24.25 -27.81
CA ASP A 458 -9.67 -24.39 -28.95
C ASP A 458 -10.93 -23.51 -28.84
N GLY A 459 -11.00 -22.66 -27.81
CA GLY A 459 -12.13 -21.77 -27.55
C GLY A 459 -13.35 -22.45 -26.91
N ASN A 460 -13.22 -23.71 -26.45
CA ASN A 460 -14.23 -24.41 -25.66
C ASN A 460 -13.93 -24.33 -24.16
N TYR A 461 -14.83 -24.90 -23.35
CA TYR A 461 -14.71 -25.00 -21.90
C TYR A 461 -14.87 -26.46 -21.51
N TYR A 462 -13.98 -26.96 -20.66
CA TYR A 462 -13.96 -28.37 -20.27
C TYR A 462 -13.94 -28.52 -18.76
N ASN A 463 -14.75 -29.44 -18.23
CA ASN A 463 -14.56 -29.91 -16.85
C ASN A 463 -13.38 -30.90 -16.77
N MET A 464 -13.00 -31.30 -15.56
CA MET A 464 -11.90 -32.26 -15.33
C MET A 464 -12.14 -33.65 -15.98
N ARG A 465 -13.38 -33.97 -16.35
CA ARG A 465 -13.74 -35.18 -17.11
C ARG A 465 -13.55 -35.02 -18.62
N ALA A 466 -13.07 -33.87 -19.09
CA ALA A 466 -12.96 -33.46 -20.49
C ALA A 466 -14.31 -33.40 -21.25
N VAL A 467 -15.39 -33.16 -20.52
CA VAL A 467 -16.69 -32.89 -21.15
C VAL A 467 -16.75 -31.41 -21.52
N ASN A 468 -17.14 -31.12 -22.76
CA ASN A 468 -17.33 -29.75 -23.23
C ASN A 468 -18.61 -29.16 -22.60
N ILE A 469 -18.46 -28.07 -21.84
CA ILE A 469 -19.51 -27.38 -21.11
C ILE A 469 -19.79 -25.97 -21.66
N LYS A 470 -19.28 -25.63 -22.85
CA LYS A 470 -19.39 -24.28 -23.45
C LYS A 470 -20.82 -23.73 -23.50
N HIS A 471 -21.82 -24.59 -23.67
CA HIS A 471 -23.23 -24.20 -23.71
C HIS A 471 -23.80 -23.73 -22.35
N LEU A 472 -23.03 -23.85 -21.26
CA LEU A 472 -23.44 -23.47 -19.90
C LEU A 472 -22.67 -22.27 -19.34
N VAL A 473 -21.67 -21.77 -20.09
CA VAL A 473 -20.66 -20.81 -19.61
C VAL A 473 -20.67 -19.57 -20.51
N ASP A 474 -20.96 -18.41 -19.93
CA ASP A 474 -20.83 -17.12 -20.61
C ASP A 474 -19.35 -16.72 -20.72
N PRO A 475 -18.97 -15.92 -21.74
CA PRO A 475 -17.57 -15.65 -22.07
C PRO A 475 -16.92 -14.59 -21.15
N VAL A 476 -17.04 -14.76 -19.84
CA VAL A 476 -16.45 -13.88 -18.80
C VAL A 476 -14.92 -13.78 -18.94
N ASP A 477 -14.25 -14.77 -19.51
CA ASP A 477 -12.83 -14.74 -19.85
C ASP A 477 -12.44 -13.54 -20.71
N ASP A 478 -13.35 -13.02 -21.56
CA ASP A 478 -13.08 -11.85 -22.39
C ASP A 478 -12.83 -10.60 -21.55
N LEU A 479 -13.36 -10.53 -20.31
CA LEU A 479 -13.02 -9.48 -19.36
C LEU A 479 -11.56 -9.57 -18.93
N PHE A 480 -11.05 -10.78 -18.66
CA PHE A 480 -9.65 -10.98 -18.25
C PHE A 480 -8.69 -10.70 -19.41
N ILE A 481 -9.06 -11.12 -20.63
CA ILE A 481 -8.30 -10.82 -21.85
C ILE A 481 -8.23 -9.30 -22.08
N ALA A 482 -9.35 -8.59 -21.95
CA ALA A 482 -9.40 -7.14 -22.12
C ALA A 482 -8.63 -6.39 -21.02
N ALA A 483 -8.72 -6.84 -19.76
CA ALA A 483 -8.05 -6.22 -18.61
C ALA A 483 -6.53 -6.09 -18.80
N LYS A 484 -5.88 -7.07 -19.43
CA LYS A 484 -4.44 -7.04 -19.75
C LYS A 484 -4.01 -5.80 -20.55
N HIS A 485 -4.94 -5.22 -21.32
CA HIS A 485 -4.70 -4.06 -22.17
C HIS A 485 -5.22 -2.74 -21.58
N ILE A 486 -5.80 -2.77 -20.37
CA ILE A 486 -6.34 -1.61 -19.69
C ILE A 486 -5.46 -1.33 -18.46
N PRO A 487 -4.66 -0.24 -18.46
CA PRO A 487 -3.81 0.10 -17.32
C PRO A 487 -4.61 0.22 -16.03
N GLY A 488 -4.09 -0.32 -14.93
CA GLY A 488 -4.69 -0.21 -13.60
C GLY A 488 -5.71 -1.30 -13.25
N ILE A 489 -6.02 -2.24 -14.15
CA ILE A 489 -6.84 -3.42 -13.83
C ILE A 489 -5.93 -4.63 -13.60
N GLY A 490 -5.86 -5.11 -12.35
CA GLY A 490 -5.21 -6.38 -12.02
C GLY A 490 -6.15 -7.58 -12.13
N THR A 491 -5.59 -8.78 -12.25
CA THR A 491 -6.37 -10.02 -12.33
C THR A 491 -5.82 -11.13 -11.43
N THR A 492 -6.71 -11.82 -10.72
CA THR A 492 -6.40 -13.04 -9.95
C THR A 492 -7.28 -14.19 -10.42
N GLY A 493 -6.68 -15.35 -10.70
CA GLY A 493 -7.36 -16.63 -10.80
C GLY A 493 -7.07 -17.49 -9.57
N ILE A 494 -8.08 -18.20 -9.08
CA ILE A 494 -8.00 -19.18 -8.00
C ILE A 494 -8.60 -20.48 -8.52
N GLY A 495 -7.82 -21.55 -8.52
CA GLY A 495 -8.18 -22.83 -9.12
C GLY A 495 -7.47 -24.01 -8.48
N ASP A 496 -7.99 -25.21 -8.74
CA ASP A 496 -7.51 -26.47 -8.16
C ASP A 496 -7.26 -27.60 -9.19
N GLY A 497 -7.62 -27.38 -10.46
CA GLY A 497 -7.53 -28.34 -11.57
C GLY A 497 -6.75 -27.85 -12.79
N GLY A 498 -6.58 -26.54 -12.96
CA GLY A 498 -5.84 -25.92 -14.06
C GLY A 498 -6.69 -25.55 -15.29
N ASN A 499 -7.98 -25.86 -15.26
CA ASN A 499 -8.99 -25.54 -16.28
C ASN A 499 -9.87 -24.33 -15.89
N GLU A 500 -9.54 -23.66 -14.79
CA GLU A 500 -10.19 -22.46 -14.28
C GLU A 500 -9.58 -21.19 -14.89
N LEU A 501 -10.40 -20.15 -15.01
CA LEU A 501 -10.02 -18.84 -15.50
C LEU A 501 -8.88 -18.26 -14.65
N GLY A 502 -7.80 -17.87 -15.33
CA GLY A 502 -6.57 -17.36 -14.75
C GLY A 502 -5.46 -18.40 -14.64
N MET A 503 -5.79 -19.70 -14.65
CA MET A 503 -4.80 -20.79 -14.62
C MET A 503 -3.99 -20.90 -15.92
N GLY A 504 -4.32 -20.13 -16.96
CA GLY A 504 -3.45 -19.99 -18.14
C GLY A 504 -2.02 -19.55 -17.81
N LYS A 505 -1.80 -18.93 -16.64
CA LYS A 505 -0.46 -18.59 -16.13
C LYS A 505 0.41 -19.84 -15.83
N VAL A 506 -0.21 -20.96 -15.47
CA VAL A 506 0.47 -22.26 -15.20
C VAL A 506 0.17 -23.30 -16.28
N LYS A 507 -0.34 -22.88 -17.45
CA LYS A 507 -0.78 -23.74 -18.56
C LYS A 507 0.22 -24.84 -18.93
N GLU A 508 1.50 -24.52 -19.07
CA GLU A 508 2.53 -25.50 -19.44
C GLU A 508 2.66 -26.63 -18.41
N LYS A 509 2.56 -26.29 -17.11
CA LYS A 509 2.53 -27.29 -16.04
C LYS A 509 1.23 -28.09 -16.07
N VAL A 510 0.09 -27.46 -16.33
CA VAL A 510 -1.20 -28.16 -16.47
C VAL A 510 -1.14 -29.17 -17.61
N GLN A 511 -0.67 -28.77 -18.78
CA GLN A 511 -0.56 -29.63 -19.96
C GLN A 511 0.33 -30.86 -19.73
N SER A 512 1.39 -30.71 -18.93
CA SER A 512 2.37 -31.77 -18.69
C SER A 512 2.05 -32.65 -17.48
N LEU A 513 1.42 -32.11 -16.45
CA LEU A 513 1.30 -32.77 -15.14
C LEU A 513 -0.15 -33.17 -14.81
N MET A 514 -1.15 -32.51 -15.39
CA MET A 514 -2.56 -32.76 -15.07
C MET A 514 -3.19 -33.77 -16.02
N PRO A 515 -4.09 -34.65 -15.54
CA PRO A 515 -4.84 -35.56 -16.39
C PRO A 515 -5.60 -34.81 -17.48
N LYS A 516 -5.42 -35.22 -18.74
CA LYS A 516 -6.02 -34.56 -19.92
C LYS A 516 -5.65 -33.08 -20.07
N GLY A 517 -4.56 -32.63 -19.44
CA GLY A 517 -4.11 -31.24 -19.46
C GLY A 517 -3.94 -30.65 -20.85
N GLY A 518 -3.51 -31.46 -21.84
CA GLY A 518 -3.40 -31.03 -23.23
C GLY A 518 -4.71 -30.54 -23.86
N LEU A 519 -5.87 -30.95 -23.32
CA LEU A 519 -7.20 -30.52 -23.77
C LEU A 519 -7.81 -29.48 -22.83
N ILE A 520 -7.75 -29.71 -21.51
CA ILE A 520 -8.53 -28.94 -20.53
C ILE A 520 -7.83 -27.67 -20.04
N ALA A 521 -6.51 -27.54 -20.25
CA ALA A 521 -5.75 -26.41 -19.71
C ALA A 521 -6.36 -25.08 -20.17
N CYS A 522 -6.61 -24.21 -19.19
CA CYS A 522 -7.06 -22.85 -19.45
C CYS A 522 -6.01 -22.10 -20.30
N GLU A 523 -6.48 -21.37 -21.31
CA GLU A 523 -5.66 -20.50 -22.16
C GLU A 523 -5.42 -19.13 -21.53
N VAL A 524 -6.39 -18.65 -20.73
CA VAL A 524 -6.45 -17.27 -20.29
C VAL A 524 -5.69 -17.10 -18.96
N PRO A 525 -4.55 -16.38 -18.95
CA PRO A 525 -3.78 -16.14 -17.74
C PRO A 525 -4.38 -14.98 -16.92
N ALA A 526 -4.19 -15.05 -15.61
CA ALA A 526 -4.31 -13.90 -14.72
C ALA A 526 -2.91 -13.39 -14.32
N ASP A 527 -2.83 -12.17 -13.78
CA ASP A 527 -1.58 -11.63 -13.22
C ASP A 527 -1.13 -12.45 -12.02
N HIS A 528 -2.08 -12.96 -11.24
CA HIS A 528 -1.87 -13.87 -10.12
C HIS A 528 -2.71 -15.15 -10.28
N ALA A 529 -2.11 -16.32 -10.09
CA ALA A 529 -2.75 -17.63 -10.15
C ALA A 529 -2.53 -18.38 -8.84
N VAL A 530 -3.50 -18.29 -7.93
CA VAL A 530 -3.48 -18.98 -6.64
C VAL A 530 -3.95 -20.42 -6.86
N THR A 531 -3.07 -21.38 -6.61
CA THR A 531 -3.41 -22.80 -6.65
C THR A 531 -3.73 -23.31 -5.25
N ALA A 532 -4.87 -23.97 -5.08
CA ALA A 532 -5.29 -24.56 -3.81
C ALA A 532 -5.86 -25.96 -4.05
N GLY A 533 -5.82 -26.88 -3.10
CA GLY A 533 -6.44 -28.21 -3.28
C GLY A 533 -7.96 -28.23 -3.33
N VAL A 534 -8.58 -27.10 -2.95
CA VAL A 534 -9.99 -26.74 -3.14
C VAL A 534 -10.01 -25.22 -3.32
N SER A 535 -10.67 -24.70 -4.35
CA SER A 535 -10.66 -23.27 -4.67
C SER A 535 -11.19 -22.40 -3.54
N ASN A 536 -12.22 -22.87 -2.82
CA ASN A 536 -12.74 -22.23 -1.61
C ASN A 536 -11.66 -21.91 -0.57
N TRP A 537 -10.69 -22.80 -0.38
CA TRP A 537 -9.58 -22.58 0.55
C TRP A 537 -8.70 -21.41 0.10
N GLY A 538 -8.45 -21.29 -1.20
CA GLY A 538 -7.80 -20.12 -1.78
C GLY A 538 -8.54 -18.83 -1.46
N GLY A 539 -9.86 -18.82 -1.60
CA GLY A 539 -10.71 -17.68 -1.20
C GLY A 539 -10.60 -17.32 0.29
N TYR A 540 -10.61 -18.32 1.19
CA TYR A 540 -10.42 -18.11 2.62
C TYR A 540 -9.04 -17.53 2.95
N ALA A 541 -8.00 -18.07 2.32
CA ALA A 541 -6.64 -17.59 2.51
C ALA A 541 -6.45 -16.16 1.98
N VAL A 542 -7.14 -15.76 0.90
CA VAL A 542 -7.17 -14.36 0.45
C VAL A 542 -7.81 -13.46 1.51
N ALA A 543 -8.96 -13.85 2.08
CA ALA A 543 -9.60 -13.09 3.15
C ALA A 543 -8.69 -12.94 4.40
N CYS A 544 -8.04 -14.03 4.81
CA CYS A 544 -7.05 -14.02 5.89
C CYS A 544 -5.82 -13.15 5.57
N GLY A 545 -5.29 -13.24 4.35
CA GLY A 545 -4.16 -12.44 3.89
C GLY A 545 -4.48 -10.94 3.86
N LEU A 546 -5.69 -10.58 3.43
CA LEU A 546 -6.17 -9.18 3.46
C LEU A 546 -6.25 -8.65 4.89
N TYR A 547 -6.76 -9.44 5.85
CA TYR A 547 -6.74 -9.09 7.28
C TYR A 547 -5.32 -8.88 7.80
N LEU A 548 -4.40 -9.79 7.48
CA LEU A 548 -2.99 -9.71 7.90
C LEU A 548 -2.30 -8.46 7.33
N LEU A 549 -2.60 -8.08 6.09
CA LEU A 549 -2.07 -6.86 5.48
C LEU A 549 -2.65 -5.59 6.14
N HIS A 550 -3.95 -5.56 6.45
CA HIS A 550 -4.58 -4.40 7.10
C HIS A 550 -4.28 -4.30 8.60
N THR A 551 -3.67 -5.32 9.19
CA THR A 551 -3.14 -5.29 10.56
C THR A 551 -1.61 -5.18 10.59
N CYS A 552 -0.95 -5.09 9.44
CA CYS A 552 0.48 -4.88 9.31
C CYS A 552 0.83 -3.38 9.33
N PRO A 553 1.51 -2.84 10.36
CA PRO A 553 1.81 -1.42 10.44
C PRO A 553 2.66 -0.91 9.27
N ALA A 554 3.63 -1.72 8.81
CA ALA A 554 4.48 -1.37 7.68
C ALA A 554 3.68 -1.20 6.38
N HIS A 555 2.71 -2.09 6.15
CA HIS A 555 1.85 -2.04 4.96
C HIS A 555 0.85 -0.87 5.02
N LEU A 556 0.19 -0.68 6.17
CA LEU A 556 -0.75 0.43 6.38
C LEU A 556 -0.07 1.79 6.22
N ARG A 557 1.14 1.95 6.77
CA ARG A 557 1.94 3.17 6.58
C ARG A 557 2.20 3.41 5.09
N TYR A 558 2.51 2.37 4.32
CA TYR A 558 2.77 2.49 2.88
C TYR A 558 1.50 2.87 2.11
N LEU A 559 0.36 2.22 2.38
CA LEU A 559 -0.93 2.55 1.74
C LEU A 559 -1.32 4.02 1.98
N ARG A 560 -1.06 4.54 3.18
CA ARG A 560 -1.35 5.92 3.56
C ARG A 560 -0.27 6.92 3.18
N LYS A 561 0.76 6.50 2.43
CA LYS A 561 1.90 7.36 2.06
C LYS A 561 2.59 8.00 3.28
N GLY A 562 2.56 7.31 4.42
CA GLY A 562 3.12 7.77 5.70
C GLY A 562 2.33 8.86 6.42
N LEU A 563 1.07 9.09 6.02
CA LEU A 563 0.16 10.07 6.59
C LEU A 563 -0.82 9.42 7.59
N GLY A 564 -1.39 10.24 8.49
CA GLY A 564 -2.34 9.82 9.52
C GLY A 564 -1.71 9.56 10.90
N LEU A 565 -2.58 9.39 11.90
CA LEU A 565 -2.20 9.08 13.28
C LEU A 565 -1.96 7.57 13.50
N GLU A 566 -1.13 7.25 14.49
CA GLU A 566 -0.92 5.89 15.03
C GLU A 566 -1.52 5.78 16.45
N PRO A 567 -2.17 4.64 16.84
CA PRO A 567 -2.48 3.50 16.00
C PRO A 567 -3.55 3.86 14.96
N VAL A 568 -3.29 3.38 13.75
CA VAL A 568 -4.07 3.67 12.55
C VAL A 568 -5.50 3.10 12.57
N THR A 569 -5.69 1.96 13.23
CA THR A 569 -6.92 1.16 13.20
C THR A 569 -7.62 1.24 14.55
N SER A 570 -8.91 1.61 14.56
CA SER A 570 -9.70 1.64 15.79
C SER A 570 -10.05 0.22 16.28
N THR A 571 -10.37 0.08 17.56
CA THR A 571 -10.82 -1.19 18.13
C THR A 571 -12.08 -1.70 17.44
N GLU A 572 -13.02 -0.82 17.10
CA GLU A 572 -14.25 -1.18 16.38
C GLU A 572 -13.95 -1.69 14.96
N GLN A 573 -13.01 -1.04 14.25
CA GLN A 573 -12.60 -1.48 12.92
C GLN A 573 -11.93 -2.86 12.98
N LEU A 574 -11.02 -3.07 13.93
CA LEU A 574 -10.35 -4.35 14.11
C LEU A 574 -11.36 -5.46 14.45
N GLN A 575 -12.35 -5.16 15.30
CA GLN A 575 -13.42 -6.09 15.64
C GLN A 575 -14.30 -6.41 14.42
N ASP A 576 -14.64 -5.42 13.59
CA ASP A 576 -15.38 -5.64 12.34
C ASP A 576 -14.59 -6.56 11.40
N TRP A 577 -13.31 -6.28 11.15
CA TRP A 577 -12.47 -7.12 10.30
C TRP A 577 -12.35 -8.55 10.85
N THR A 578 -12.15 -8.69 12.15
CA THR A 578 -12.06 -10.01 12.82
C THR A 578 -13.35 -10.80 12.68
N THR A 579 -14.50 -10.14 12.82
CA THR A 579 -15.82 -10.78 12.69
C THR A 579 -16.12 -11.18 11.24
N ASN A 580 -15.47 -10.54 10.26
CA ASN A 580 -15.63 -10.79 8.84
C ASN A 580 -14.60 -11.77 8.24
N LEU A 581 -13.69 -12.32 9.05
CA LEU A 581 -12.90 -13.49 8.67
C LEU A 581 -13.80 -14.70 8.36
N PRO A 582 -13.34 -15.66 7.52
CA PRO A 582 -14.03 -16.93 7.35
C PRO A 582 -14.15 -17.65 8.69
N SER A 583 -15.28 -18.33 8.93
CA SER A 583 -15.49 -19.15 10.13
C SER A 583 -16.21 -20.45 9.77
N VAL A 584 -16.04 -21.48 10.61
CA VAL A 584 -16.70 -22.77 10.39
C VAL A 584 -18.21 -22.59 10.33
N GLU A 585 -18.79 -21.76 11.22
CA GLU A 585 -20.23 -21.53 11.29
C GLU A 585 -20.77 -20.81 10.05
N LYS A 586 -20.05 -19.80 9.55
CA LYS A 586 -20.45 -19.07 8.34
C LYS A 586 -20.40 -19.98 7.11
N GLU A 587 -19.32 -20.76 7.01
CA GLU A 587 -19.16 -21.69 5.91
C GLU A 587 -20.20 -22.81 5.94
N GLU A 588 -20.45 -23.39 7.11
CA GLU A 588 -21.46 -24.43 7.29
C GLU A 588 -22.84 -23.90 6.91
N SER A 589 -23.18 -22.68 7.34
CA SER A 589 -24.42 -22.01 6.97
C SER A 589 -24.51 -21.79 5.46
N PHE A 590 -23.45 -21.30 4.82
CA PHE A 590 -23.48 -21.00 3.38
C PHE A 590 -23.49 -22.26 2.52
N LEU A 591 -22.70 -23.27 2.84
CA LEU A 591 -22.73 -24.56 2.15
C LEU A 591 -24.09 -25.23 2.30
N SER A 592 -24.73 -25.14 3.48
CA SER A 592 -26.10 -25.59 3.69
C SER A 592 -27.09 -24.88 2.76
N THR A 593 -26.92 -23.57 2.56
CA THR A 593 -27.69 -22.80 1.57
C THR A 593 -27.48 -23.35 0.16
N LEU A 594 -26.24 -23.57 -0.29
CA LEU A 594 -25.97 -24.14 -1.62
C LEU A 594 -26.69 -25.48 -1.83
N VAL A 595 -26.63 -26.37 -0.82
CA VAL A 595 -27.33 -27.66 -0.82
C VAL A 595 -28.86 -27.47 -0.89
N GLN A 596 -29.43 -26.50 -0.19
CA GLN A 596 -30.87 -26.18 -0.29
C GLN A 596 -31.28 -25.70 -1.69
N PHE A 597 -30.40 -24.97 -2.38
CA PHE A 597 -30.59 -24.54 -3.76
C PHE A 597 -30.28 -25.63 -4.80
N GLY A 598 -29.94 -26.85 -4.37
CA GLY A 598 -29.73 -27.99 -5.26
C GLY A 598 -28.32 -28.09 -5.86
N ILE A 599 -27.38 -27.25 -5.42
CA ILE A 599 -25.98 -27.24 -5.84
C ILE A 599 -25.25 -28.42 -5.22
N ARG A 600 -24.41 -29.08 -6.02
CA ARG A 600 -23.85 -30.41 -5.71
C ARG A 600 -22.34 -30.38 -5.66
N SER A 601 -21.76 -31.41 -5.06
CA SER A 601 -20.32 -31.60 -5.14
C SER A 601 -19.85 -31.92 -6.56
N GLY A 602 -18.81 -31.22 -7.02
CA GLY A 602 -18.20 -31.40 -8.33
C GLY A 602 -17.77 -32.82 -8.68
N LYS A 603 -17.19 -33.49 -7.70
CA LYS A 603 -16.58 -34.81 -7.87
C LYS A 603 -17.62 -35.94 -7.86
N THR A 604 -18.54 -35.94 -6.89
CA THR A 604 -19.48 -37.05 -6.63
C THR A 604 -20.87 -36.83 -7.23
N GLY A 605 -21.29 -35.56 -7.40
CA GLY A 605 -22.66 -35.20 -7.75
C GLY A 605 -23.68 -35.32 -6.60
N HIS A 606 -23.24 -35.64 -5.37
CA HIS A 606 -24.18 -35.73 -4.26
C HIS A 606 -24.66 -34.35 -3.82
N LEU A 607 -25.91 -34.33 -3.32
CA LEU A 607 -26.49 -33.18 -2.65
C LEU A 607 -26.25 -33.33 -1.15
N ALA A 608 -25.05 -32.97 -0.72
CA ALA A 608 -24.57 -33.18 0.65
C ALA A 608 -23.65 -32.04 1.08
N MET A 609 -23.37 -31.97 2.38
CA MET A 609 -22.40 -31.05 2.98
C MET A 609 -20.97 -31.49 2.61
N GLU A 610 -20.62 -31.36 1.34
CA GLU A 610 -19.33 -31.77 0.79
C GLU A 610 -18.91 -30.83 -0.36
N VAL A 611 -17.61 -30.61 -0.49
CA VAL A 611 -17.01 -29.90 -1.63
C VAL A 611 -16.00 -30.85 -2.24
N ASP A 612 -16.08 -31.06 -3.55
CA ASP A 612 -15.09 -31.89 -4.25
C ASP A 612 -14.90 -33.33 -3.76
N GLY A 613 -15.98 -33.92 -3.24
CA GLY A 613 -16.01 -35.27 -2.68
C GLY A 613 -15.33 -35.37 -1.31
N LEU A 614 -15.06 -34.24 -0.67
CA LEU A 614 -14.55 -34.13 0.69
C LEU A 614 -15.66 -33.62 1.60
N THR A 615 -15.90 -34.30 2.72
CA THR A 615 -16.93 -33.90 3.67
C THR A 615 -16.57 -32.59 4.35
N PHE A 616 -17.59 -31.77 4.63
CA PHE A 616 -17.42 -30.50 5.34
C PHE A 616 -16.70 -30.68 6.68
N HIS A 617 -17.22 -31.58 7.52
CA HIS A 617 -16.52 -32.04 8.71
C HIS A 617 -15.82 -33.37 8.46
N PRO A 618 -14.57 -33.55 8.92
CA PRO A 618 -13.71 -32.52 9.51
C PRO A 618 -12.94 -31.68 8.46
N THR A 619 -12.95 -32.06 7.18
CA THR A 619 -11.96 -31.61 6.19
C THR A 619 -11.91 -30.09 5.99
N HIS A 620 -13.04 -29.48 5.61
CA HIS A 620 -13.07 -28.05 5.31
C HIS A 620 -13.13 -27.22 6.60
N SER A 621 -13.80 -27.71 7.65
CA SER A 621 -13.85 -27.03 8.95
C SER A 621 -12.48 -26.97 9.65
N ASP A 622 -11.68 -28.03 9.58
CA ASP A 622 -10.31 -28.06 10.09
C ASP A 622 -9.41 -27.09 9.31
N MET A 623 -9.54 -27.04 7.98
CA MET A 623 -8.78 -26.09 7.15
C MET A 623 -9.07 -24.64 7.58
N ILE A 624 -10.34 -24.25 7.72
CA ILE A 624 -10.72 -22.91 8.18
C ILE A 624 -10.13 -22.60 9.56
N THR A 625 -10.23 -23.57 10.49
CA THR A 625 -9.70 -23.42 11.85
C THR A 625 -8.19 -23.15 11.83
N ARG A 626 -7.43 -23.91 11.06
CA ARG A 626 -5.97 -23.78 10.93
C ARG A 626 -5.56 -22.45 10.28
N LEU A 627 -6.27 -22.02 9.23
CA LEU A 627 -6.04 -20.71 8.61
C LEU A 627 -6.25 -19.57 9.62
N LEU A 628 -7.29 -19.67 10.47
CA LEU A 628 -7.57 -18.68 11.51
C LEU A 628 -6.51 -18.67 12.63
N GLU A 629 -5.96 -19.82 13.01
CA GLU A 629 -4.89 -19.91 14.01
C GLU A 629 -3.63 -19.14 13.58
N VAL A 630 -3.23 -19.27 12.31
CA VAL A 630 -2.12 -18.50 11.74
C VAL A 630 -2.45 -17.01 11.67
N THR A 631 -3.68 -16.69 11.25
CA THR A 631 -4.13 -15.31 11.00
C THR A 631 -4.22 -14.49 12.28
N ARG A 632 -4.76 -15.07 13.36
CA ARG A 632 -4.98 -14.36 14.64
C ARG A 632 -3.77 -14.44 15.58
N GLY A 633 -2.79 -15.27 15.23
CA GLY A 633 -1.73 -15.69 16.14
C GLY A 633 -2.29 -16.70 17.14
N GLY A 634 -1.68 -17.88 17.23
CA GLY A 634 -2.09 -18.88 18.22
C GLY A 634 -2.12 -18.28 19.62
N ARG A 635 -3.10 -18.70 20.44
CA ARG A 635 -3.18 -18.36 21.88
C ARG A 635 -1.89 -18.84 22.58
N GLY A 636 -0.85 -18.02 22.58
CA GLY A 636 0.45 -18.41 23.14
C GLY A 636 1.62 -17.46 22.91
N ALA A 637 1.45 -16.37 22.16
CA ALA A 637 2.51 -15.37 21.99
C ALA A 637 1.93 -13.94 21.94
N PHE A 638 1.51 -13.44 23.10
CA PHE A 638 1.40 -12.01 23.39
C PHE A 638 2.07 -11.76 24.73
#